data_AF-A0A718WAJ8-F1
#
_entry.id   AF-A0A718WAJ8-F1
#
_cell.length_a   1.000
_cell.length_b   1.000
_cell.length_c   1.000
_cell.angle_alpha   90.00
_cell.angle_beta   90.00
_cell.angle_gamma   90.00
#
_symmetry.space_group_name_H-M   'P 1'
#
loop_
_entity.id
_entity.type
_entity.pdbx_description
1 polymer ?
#
loop_
_entity_poly.entity_id
_entity_poly.type
_entity_poly.pdbx_seq_one_letter_code
_entity_poly.pdbx_strand_id
1 'polypeptide(L)'
;MKKMIVGVILRNFKNFRNQHYIPLTINGNSSWLIGENGVGKSSTLQAIDNVLNRADINRLDINNDARSQGFDTREPFIVPIFLIRKERVKGNTSIFKTLEAISDITWQVESEDFNSSQRALAEKIINHRTLLESQIQTNDYFLVPIGIIKKSAGDAPVPFMSIFESIDDYKNEIEDLIPDSTAVNSTQRKNFYQTTLYKLLEYVRETYNYIYLPAEITTSEYSKIESELLQSLLGENLQQRISKIIKKKDITEINQYLNEFVEQLSGKLNGQYHFKRPTQRQNSFTQRHMIAKIIESYFSDKILHYIDSINRDTPVHNLSSGEKRKALLDLSMGFLKGNPKKTQQSTVLAVDEPELSLHATSCFKQFEKIREISELGIQTICTTHWYGFLPAAMSGSATYVSPNQSFIKCINLEYYRDELSALVKESRGSYLDTLEVKSNHDLVQSIITSITSSNNYNWILCEGKTDKKYIESHLNFEELDGKNIIILSVGGSFALKDIYSYLVLALKDRRPAIKGKVFCLLDTDLAFDKFESTDSIPQIRIRRLLLREDYTDVDLLKTTDNRVSPPTEIEDALDGIFFHETIYRLYLNGENRFSFIEDVETLSSNVAAGILDLTTSQKQIIKKYFDEPGKKNIFCDEYINVLYESDEIHTPTWLSNIIDFFCEE
;
A
#
# COMPACT_ATOMS: atom_id res chain seq x y z
N MET A 1 6.77 -10.21 -1.48
CA MET A 1 6.80 -9.05 -0.57
C MET A 1 8.10 -9.04 0.23
N LYS A 2 8.73 -7.86 0.40
CA LYS A 2 9.97 -7.68 1.19
C LYS A 2 9.63 -7.52 2.69
N LYS A 3 10.60 -7.14 3.53
CA LYS A 3 10.31 -6.71 4.91
C LYS A 3 9.40 -5.48 4.86
N MET A 4 8.25 -5.52 5.53
CA MET A 4 7.20 -4.51 5.44
C MET A 4 6.63 -4.18 6.82
N ILE A 5 6.04 -3.00 6.95
CA ILE A 5 5.22 -2.58 8.08
C ILE A 5 3.76 -2.80 7.68
N VAL A 6 3.08 -3.78 8.27
CA VAL A 6 1.73 -4.18 7.82
C VAL A 6 0.62 -3.49 8.59
N GLY A 7 0.89 -3.02 9.80
CA GLY A 7 -0.09 -2.29 10.61
C GLY A 7 0.57 -1.59 11.79
N VAL A 8 -0.20 -0.77 12.49
CA VAL A 8 0.27 -0.11 13.72
C VAL A 8 -0.84 -0.03 14.75
N ILE A 9 -0.49 -0.33 16.00
CA ILE A 9 -1.34 -0.13 17.17
C ILE A 9 -0.90 1.16 17.87
N LEU A 10 -1.82 2.09 18.07
CA LEU A 10 -1.56 3.38 18.69
C LEU A 10 -2.47 3.59 19.89
N ARG A 11 -1.93 4.19 20.96
CA ARG A 11 -2.73 4.68 22.09
C ARG A 11 -2.34 6.10 22.46
N ASN A 12 -3.33 6.98 22.59
CA ASN A 12 -3.17 8.34 23.13
C ASN A 12 -2.04 9.17 22.47
N PHE A 13 -1.82 9.00 21.17
CA PHE A 13 -0.80 9.69 20.40
C PHE A 13 -1.42 10.75 19.49
N LYS A 14 -1.01 12.02 19.65
CA LYS A 14 -1.55 13.16 18.89
C LYS A 14 -3.08 13.14 18.80
N ASN A 15 -3.63 12.89 17.61
CA ASN A 15 -5.06 12.92 17.31
C ASN A 15 -5.80 11.64 17.71
N PHE A 16 -5.09 10.55 18.05
CA PHE A 16 -5.71 9.29 18.45
C PHE A 16 -5.95 9.25 19.95
N ARG A 17 -7.20 8.98 20.35
CA ARG A 17 -7.60 8.83 21.75
C ARG A 17 -8.03 7.39 22.02
N ASN A 18 -7.52 6.80 23.10
CA ASN A 18 -7.64 5.36 23.37
C ASN A 18 -6.86 4.53 22.34
N GLN A 19 -7.12 3.23 22.30
CA GLN A 19 -6.41 2.28 21.46
C GLN A 19 -7.05 2.15 20.08
N HIS A 20 -6.24 2.25 19.04
CA HIS A 20 -6.65 2.02 17.66
C HIS A 20 -5.67 1.06 17.00
N TYR A 21 -6.21 0.21 16.13
CA TYR A 21 -5.43 -0.56 15.16
C TYR A 21 -5.64 0.06 13.78
N ILE A 22 -4.53 0.34 13.10
CA ILE A 22 -4.50 0.90 11.76
C ILE A 22 -3.81 -0.13 10.87
N PRO A 23 -4.56 -0.94 10.10
CA PRO A 23 -3.98 -1.77 9.05
C PRO A 23 -3.37 -0.87 7.95
N LEU A 24 -2.24 -1.27 7.36
CA LEU A 24 -1.53 -0.47 6.37
C LEU A 24 -1.38 -1.21 5.03
N THR A 25 -1.08 -2.50 5.06
CA THR A 25 -0.78 -3.29 3.86
C THR A 25 -1.55 -4.60 3.89
N ILE A 26 -2.34 -4.85 2.84
CA ILE A 26 -2.92 -6.15 2.49
C ILE A 26 -2.10 -6.79 1.36
N ASN A 27 -1.84 -6.01 0.30
CA ASN A 27 -1.20 -6.44 -0.94
C ASN A 27 -0.30 -5.32 -1.51
N GLY A 28 0.64 -5.70 -2.38
CA GLY A 28 1.56 -4.76 -3.03
C GLY A 28 2.55 -4.09 -2.05
N ASN A 29 3.26 -3.06 -2.50
CA ASN A 29 4.16 -2.26 -1.65
C ASN A 29 3.64 -0.85 -1.38
N SER A 30 2.51 -0.46 -1.97
CA SER A 30 1.87 0.84 -1.83
C SER A 30 0.74 0.80 -0.81
N SER A 31 0.84 1.64 0.21
CA SER A 31 -0.13 1.79 1.29
C SER A 31 -0.60 3.24 1.37
N TRP A 32 -1.91 3.46 1.41
CA TRP A 32 -2.51 4.80 1.40
C TRP A 32 -3.46 4.99 2.57
N LEU A 33 -3.25 6.01 3.38
CA LEU A 33 -4.19 6.43 4.42
C LEU A 33 -5.13 7.47 3.82
N ILE A 34 -6.43 7.17 3.79
CA ILE A 34 -7.46 8.03 3.20
C ILE A 34 -8.51 8.43 4.25
N GLY A 35 -9.09 9.61 4.08
CA GLY A 35 -10.08 10.17 5.01
C GLY A 35 -10.03 11.69 5.07
N GLU A 36 -10.93 12.29 5.84
CA GLU A 36 -11.00 13.74 6.00
C GLU A 36 -9.74 14.33 6.68
N ASN A 37 -9.61 15.65 6.65
CA ASN A 37 -8.49 16.32 7.32
C ASN A 37 -8.66 16.24 8.84
N GLY A 38 -7.56 16.05 9.56
CA GLY A 38 -7.56 15.97 11.03
C GLY A 38 -7.87 14.60 11.64
N VAL A 39 -8.24 13.58 10.84
CA VAL A 39 -8.60 12.24 11.35
C VAL A 39 -7.41 11.40 11.85
N GLY A 40 -6.17 11.89 11.72
CA GLY A 40 -4.95 11.21 12.22
C GLY A 40 -4.10 10.50 11.16
N LYS A 41 -4.35 10.72 9.86
CA LYS A 41 -3.55 10.15 8.76
C LYS A 41 -2.05 10.45 8.93
N SER A 42 -1.69 11.74 8.99
CA SER A 42 -0.32 12.23 9.20
C SER A 42 0.28 11.77 10.53
N SER A 43 -0.55 11.72 11.59
CA SER A 43 -0.12 11.22 12.90
C SER A 43 0.33 9.76 12.83
N THR A 44 -0.27 8.95 11.96
CA THR A 44 0.13 7.55 11.78
C THR A 44 1.56 7.44 11.24
N LEU A 45 1.91 8.22 10.20
CA LEU A 45 3.27 8.23 9.65
C LEU A 45 4.31 8.72 10.67
N GLN A 46 3.96 9.77 11.43
CA GLN A 46 4.80 10.32 12.49
C GLN A 46 4.98 9.36 13.66
N ALA A 47 3.98 8.53 13.96
CA ALA A 47 4.10 7.51 14.99
C ALA A 47 5.16 6.47 14.63
N ILE A 48 5.13 5.99 13.38
CA ILE A 48 6.13 5.06 12.86
C ILE A 48 7.53 5.71 12.85
N ASP A 49 7.62 6.97 12.44
CA ASP A 49 8.87 7.76 12.47
C ASP A 49 9.48 7.81 13.89
N ASN A 50 8.67 8.06 14.92
CA ASN A 50 9.12 8.07 16.32
C ASN A 50 9.72 6.73 16.75
N VAL A 51 9.16 5.61 16.28
CA VAL A 51 9.66 4.27 16.63
C VAL A 51 10.97 3.95 15.91
N LEU A 52 11.05 4.21 14.61
CA LEU A 52 12.16 3.79 13.75
C LEU A 52 13.35 4.77 13.77
N ASN A 53 13.09 6.07 13.65
CA ASN A 53 14.12 7.11 13.53
C ASN A 53 14.54 7.76 14.85
N ARG A 54 13.98 7.29 15.99
CA ARG A 54 14.29 7.80 17.33
C ARG A 54 14.06 9.32 17.47
N ALA A 55 13.05 9.85 16.79
CA ALA A 55 12.68 11.26 16.93
C ALA A 55 12.46 11.57 18.42
N ASP A 56 13.27 12.51 18.92
CA ASP A 56 13.42 12.95 20.31
C ASP A 56 12.87 11.96 21.36
N ILE A 57 13.65 10.92 21.68
CA ILE A 57 13.27 9.82 22.60
C ILE A 57 12.57 10.32 23.87
N ASN A 58 12.85 11.53 24.35
CA ASN A 58 12.24 12.05 25.58
C ASN A 58 10.84 12.66 25.37
N ARG A 59 10.43 12.95 24.13
CA ARG A 59 9.26 13.77 23.81
C ARG A 59 8.32 13.06 22.82
N LEU A 60 7.61 12.06 23.32
CA LEU A 60 6.47 11.46 22.62
C LEU A 60 5.27 12.41 22.71
N ASP A 61 4.76 12.88 21.57
CA ASP A 61 3.64 13.83 21.51
C ASP A 61 2.32 13.15 21.92
N ILE A 62 1.87 13.47 23.14
CA ILE A 62 0.68 12.87 23.76
C ILE A 62 -0.57 13.62 23.34
N ASN A 63 -1.67 12.89 23.16
CA ASN A 63 -3.00 13.48 23.00
C ASN A 63 -3.34 14.42 24.17
N ASN A 64 -3.91 15.58 23.86
CA ASN A 64 -4.19 16.64 24.84
C ASN A 64 -5.16 16.21 25.94
N ASP A 65 -6.15 15.36 25.64
CA ASP A 65 -7.11 14.87 26.63
C ASP A 65 -6.47 13.86 27.58
N ALA A 66 -5.61 12.98 27.04
CA ALA A 66 -4.83 12.07 27.88
C ALA A 66 -3.88 12.85 28.80
N ARG A 67 -3.30 13.95 28.30
CA ARG A 67 -2.43 14.83 29.09
C ARG A 67 -3.18 15.55 30.22
N SER A 68 -4.42 15.96 29.99
CA SER A 68 -5.23 16.66 31.00
C SER A 68 -5.82 15.75 32.07
N GLN A 69 -6.02 14.45 31.77
CA GLN A 69 -6.69 13.50 32.67
C GLN A 69 -5.74 12.59 33.47
N GLY A 70 -4.42 12.77 33.37
CA GLY A 70 -3.40 12.03 34.14
C GLY A 70 -2.86 10.77 33.43
N PHE A 71 -1.60 10.43 33.73
CA PHE A 71 -0.77 9.48 32.97
C PHE A 71 -0.95 8.01 33.38
N ASP A 72 -1.14 7.73 34.67
CA ASP A 72 -1.00 6.39 35.28
C ASP A 72 -1.99 5.31 34.79
N THR A 73 -3.01 5.69 34.00
CA THR A 73 -3.98 4.75 33.39
C THR A 73 -4.12 4.96 31.87
N ARG A 74 -3.34 5.87 31.29
CA ARG A 74 -3.48 6.36 29.91
C ARG A 74 -2.14 6.41 29.18
N GLU A 75 -1.23 5.50 29.50
CA GLU A 75 0.10 5.45 28.92
C GLU A 75 0.03 5.41 27.40
N PRO A 76 0.67 6.37 26.70
CA PRO A 76 0.72 6.35 25.26
C PRO A 76 1.74 5.32 24.78
N PHE A 77 1.36 4.59 23.74
CA PHE A 77 2.24 3.63 23.08
C PHE A 77 2.04 3.65 21.57
N ILE A 78 3.08 3.18 20.87
CA ILE A 78 3.12 3.02 19.43
C ILE A 78 3.77 1.67 19.15
N VAL A 79 3.02 0.73 18.58
CA VAL A 79 3.49 -0.63 18.28
C VAL A 79 3.21 -0.97 16.82
N PRO A 80 4.17 -0.74 15.92
CA PRO A 80 4.09 -1.24 14.55
C PRO A 80 4.19 -2.77 14.53
N ILE A 81 3.56 -3.36 13.51
CA ILE A 81 3.61 -4.79 13.22
C ILE A 81 4.43 -4.98 11.96
N PHE A 82 5.52 -5.75 12.09
CA PHE A 82 6.47 -5.97 11.02
C PHE A 82 6.30 -7.36 10.42
N LEU A 83 6.25 -7.42 9.09
CA LEU A 83 6.30 -8.66 8.33
C LEU A 83 7.70 -8.81 7.74
N ILE A 84 8.46 -9.82 8.17
CA ILE A 84 9.89 -9.96 7.85
C ILE A 84 10.15 -11.34 7.23
N ARG A 85 10.66 -11.39 5.98
CA ARG A 85 11.06 -12.67 5.37
C ARG A 85 12.15 -13.38 6.18
N LYS A 86 11.92 -14.65 6.53
CA LYS A 86 12.87 -15.47 7.32
C LYS A 86 14.25 -15.54 6.66
N GLU A 87 14.30 -15.67 5.34
CA GLU A 87 15.54 -15.69 4.55
C GLU A 87 16.43 -14.44 4.68
N ARG A 88 15.88 -13.31 5.15
CA ARG A 88 16.62 -12.04 5.32
C ARG A 88 17.23 -11.86 6.72
N VAL A 89 16.98 -12.80 7.63
CA VAL A 89 17.53 -12.78 9.00
C VAL A 89 18.73 -13.73 9.06
N LYS A 90 19.81 -13.41 8.32
CA LYS A 90 21.03 -14.23 8.29
C LYS A 90 22.07 -13.73 9.29
N GLY A 91 22.73 -14.65 9.99
CA GLY A 91 23.91 -14.36 10.82
C GLY A 91 23.65 -13.94 12.28
N ASN A 92 22.40 -13.88 12.75
CA ASN A 92 22.07 -13.61 14.14
C ASN A 92 21.08 -14.64 14.70
N THR A 93 21.60 -15.79 15.15
CA THR A 93 20.79 -16.92 15.65
C THR A 93 19.91 -16.55 16.83
N SER A 94 20.37 -15.65 17.72
CA SER A 94 19.58 -15.22 18.88
C SER A 94 18.36 -14.39 18.46
N ILE A 95 18.54 -13.45 17.53
CA ILE A 95 17.43 -12.67 16.99
C ILE A 95 16.48 -13.56 16.20
N PHE A 96 16.99 -14.50 15.40
CA PHE A 96 16.15 -15.43 14.65
C PHE A 96 15.21 -16.21 15.57
N LYS A 97 15.73 -16.83 16.64
CA LYS A 97 14.92 -17.56 17.62
C LYS A 97 13.90 -16.67 18.34
N THR A 98 14.27 -15.44 18.64
CA THR A 98 13.35 -14.47 19.28
C THR A 98 12.20 -14.10 18.32
N LEU A 99 12.51 -13.88 17.04
CA LEU A 99 11.50 -13.59 16.01
C LEU A 99 10.57 -14.79 15.79
N GLU A 100 11.12 -16.00 15.81
CA GLU A 100 10.37 -17.25 15.68
C GLU A 100 9.39 -17.42 16.84
N ALA A 101 9.88 -17.35 18.09
CA ALA A 101 9.05 -17.43 19.30
C ALA A 101 7.87 -16.44 19.29
N ILE A 102 8.12 -15.18 18.92
CA ILE A 102 7.05 -14.17 18.84
C ILE A 102 6.11 -14.45 17.67
N SER A 103 6.66 -14.77 16.50
CA SER A 103 5.87 -14.90 15.29
C SER A 103 4.96 -16.12 15.31
N ASP A 104 5.42 -17.25 15.84
CA ASP A 104 4.64 -18.48 15.86
C ASP A 104 3.36 -18.29 16.67
N ILE A 105 3.45 -17.59 17.80
CA ILE A 105 2.29 -17.19 18.59
C ILE A 105 1.44 -16.17 17.83
N THR A 106 2.06 -15.12 17.25
CA THR A 106 1.31 -14.04 16.56
C THR A 106 0.47 -14.55 15.38
N TRP A 107 0.92 -15.60 14.69
CA TRP A 107 0.16 -16.26 13.63
C TRP A 107 -1.02 -17.10 14.13
N GLN A 108 -1.00 -17.54 15.39
CA GLN A 108 -1.98 -18.49 15.94
C GLN A 108 -3.00 -17.87 16.89
N VAL A 109 -2.73 -16.68 17.44
CA VAL A 109 -3.65 -16.04 18.41
C VAL A 109 -5.02 -15.79 17.82
N GLU A 110 -6.05 -16.10 18.59
CA GLU A 110 -7.45 -15.85 18.30
C GLU A 110 -8.03 -14.79 19.23
N SER A 111 -9.23 -14.29 18.93
CA SER A 111 -9.82 -13.17 19.66
C SER A 111 -10.13 -13.52 21.12
N GLU A 112 -10.40 -14.80 21.37
CA GLU A 112 -10.75 -15.42 22.63
C GLU A 112 -9.58 -15.47 23.62
N ASP A 113 -8.34 -15.49 23.11
CA ASP A 113 -7.12 -15.49 23.90
C ASP A 113 -6.92 -14.15 24.64
N PHE A 114 -7.56 -13.08 24.16
CA PHE A 114 -7.50 -11.77 24.76
C PHE A 114 -8.64 -11.54 25.78
N ASN A 115 -8.35 -10.72 26.79
CA ASN A 115 -9.37 -10.32 27.76
C ASN A 115 -10.50 -9.51 27.11
N SER A 116 -11.66 -9.48 27.76
CA SER A 116 -12.89 -8.88 27.21
C SER A 116 -12.73 -7.42 26.76
N SER A 117 -11.84 -6.65 27.39
CA SER A 117 -11.59 -5.25 27.02
C SER A 117 -10.73 -5.10 25.76
N GLN A 118 -9.99 -6.14 25.37
CA GLN A 118 -9.07 -6.15 24.22
C GLN A 118 -9.64 -6.88 23.00
N ARG A 119 -10.66 -7.72 23.15
CA ARG A 119 -11.22 -8.55 22.05
C ARG A 119 -11.59 -7.75 20.80
N ALA A 120 -12.28 -6.62 20.96
CA ALA A 120 -12.66 -5.80 19.81
C ALA A 120 -11.46 -5.22 19.04
N LEU A 121 -10.31 -5.02 19.70
CA LEU A 121 -9.07 -4.62 19.03
C LEU A 121 -8.38 -5.84 18.39
N ALA A 122 -8.36 -6.97 19.09
CA ALA A 122 -7.80 -8.22 18.60
C ALA A 122 -8.52 -8.73 17.33
N GLU A 123 -9.85 -8.70 17.30
CA GLU A 123 -10.66 -9.04 16.12
C GLU A 123 -10.24 -8.23 14.88
N LYS A 124 -9.97 -6.93 15.04
CA LYS A 124 -9.50 -6.07 13.93
C LYS A 124 -8.12 -6.51 13.42
N ILE A 125 -7.23 -6.93 14.31
CA ILE A 125 -5.90 -7.41 13.97
C ILE A 125 -5.99 -8.77 13.27
N ILE A 126 -6.79 -9.70 13.80
CA ILE A 126 -6.97 -11.05 13.26
C ILE A 126 -7.63 -10.99 11.88
N ASN A 127 -8.68 -10.19 11.71
CA ASN A 127 -9.31 -9.98 10.39
C ASN A 127 -8.29 -9.49 9.35
N HIS A 128 -7.41 -8.57 9.73
CA HIS A 128 -6.34 -8.10 8.83
C HIS A 128 -5.25 -9.16 8.61
N ARG A 129 -4.93 -9.97 9.63
CA ARG A 129 -4.01 -11.12 9.51
C ARG A 129 -4.52 -12.13 8.49
N THR A 130 -5.80 -12.50 8.54
CA THR A 130 -6.42 -13.41 7.58
C THR A 130 -6.37 -12.87 6.15
N LEU A 131 -6.57 -11.56 5.96
CA LEU A 131 -6.38 -10.93 4.66
C LEU A 131 -4.92 -11.06 4.18
N LEU A 132 -3.95 -10.84 5.05
CA LEU A 132 -2.53 -11.03 4.74
C LEU A 132 -2.19 -12.48 4.38
N GLU A 133 -2.73 -13.46 5.11
CA GLU A 133 -2.53 -14.90 4.88
C GLU A 133 -2.99 -15.31 3.48
N SER A 134 -4.05 -14.70 2.95
CA SER A 134 -4.51 -14.96 1.57
C SER A 134 -3.51 -14.50 0.49
N GLN A 135 -2.55 -13.64 0.84
CA GLN A 135 -1.62 -13.00 -0.09
C GLN A 135 -0.17 -13.50 0.05
N ILE A 136 0.15 -14.26 1.11
CA ILE A 136 1.51 -14.73 1.39
C ILE A 136 1.56 -16.17 1.89
N GLN A 137 2.68 -16.84 1.62
CA GLN A 137 3.02 -18.09 2.31
C GLN A 137 3.56 -17.78 3.71
N THR A 138 2.74 -17.92 4.75
CA THR A 138 3.06 -17.55 6.14
C THR A 138 4.38 -18.13 6.65
N ASN A 139 4.69 -19.39 6.28
CA ASN A 139 5.92 -20.09 6.68
C ASN A 139 7.21 -19.35 6.29
N ASP A 140 7.17 -18.51 5.26
CA ASP A 140 8.32 -17.74 4.77
C ASP A 140 8.57 -16.44 5.55
N TYR A 141 7.66 -16.05 6.45
CA TYR A 141 7.68 -14.75 7.10
C TYR A 141 7.54 -14.86 8.63
N PHE A 142 8.20 -13.92 9.31
CA PHE A 142 7.92 -13.57 10.70
C PHE A 142 6.90 -12.43 10.75
N LEU A 143 5.93 -12.51 11.65
CA LEU A 143 4.98 -11.44 11.99
C LEU A 143 5.24 -10.98 13.42
N VAL A 144 5.76 -9.76 13.58
CA VAL A 144 6.34 -9.31 14.85
C VAL A 144 5.77 -7.95 15.26
N PRO A 145 4.93 -7.90 16.31
CA PRO A 145 4.49 -6.65 16.92
C PRO A 145 5.55 -6.17 17.92
N ILE A 146 6.21 -5.05 17.64
CA ILE A 146 7.18 -4.47 18.59
C ILE A 146 7.28 -2.96 18.41
N GLY A 147 7.20 -2.21 19.51
CA GLY A 147 7.36 -0.77 19.46
C GLY A 147 7.74 -0.21 20.81
N ILE A 148 7.13 0.90 21.19
CA ILE A 148 7.48 1.64 22.42
C ILE A 148 6.25 2.03 23.22
N ILE A 149 6.40 2.03 24.54
CA ILE A 149 5.47 2.63 25.50
C ILE A 149 6.20 3.67 26.34
N LYS A 150 5.51 4.77 26.65
CA LYS A 150 5.98 5.73 27.63
C LYS A 150 5.19 5.49 28.92
N LYS A 151 5.85 5.11 30.02
CA LYS A 151 5.21 4.75 31.30
C LYS A 151 4.94 5.92 32.23
N SER A 152 5.64 7.04 32.05
CA SER A 152 5.36 8.30 32.73
C SER A 152 5.81 9.48 31.87
N ALA A 153 5.29 10.69 32.15
CA ALA A 153 5.57 11.88 31.34
C ALA A 153 7.08 12.21 31.23
N GLY A 154 7.86 11.90 32.25
CA GLY A 154 9.31 12.09 32.30
C GLY A 154 10.14 10.86 31.89
N ASP A 155 9.52 9.70 31.69
CA ASP A 155 10.24 8.46 31.39
C ASP A 155 10.67 8.41 29.92
N ALA A 156 11.82 7.78 29.69
CA ALA A 156 12.21 7.36 28.36
C ALA A 156 11.28 6.22 27.90
N PRO A 157 10.82 6.22 26.64
CA PRO A 157 10.08 5.12 26.06
C PRO A 157 10.86 3.82 26.13
N VAL A 158 10.16 2.73 26.46
CA VAL A 158 10.72 1.38 26.57
C VAL A 158 10.05 0.45 25.56
N PRO A 159 10.73 -0.62 25.10
CA PRO A 159 10.14 -1.63 24.24
C PRO A 159 8.86 -2.21 24.81
N PHE A 160 7.87 -2.39 23.94
CA PHE A 160 6.55 -2.86 24.30
C PHE A 160 5.86 -3.57 23.13
N MET A 161 5.08 -4.61 23.44
CA MET A 161 4.31 -5.37 22.44
C MET A 161 2.79 -5.13 22.52
N SER A 162 2.31 -4.05 23.16
CA SER A 162 0.87 -3.75 23.20
C SER A 162 0.03 -4.86 23.86
N ILE A 163 -1.18 -5.11 23.34
CA ILE A 163 -2.09 -6.14 23.84
C ILE A 163 -1.47 -7.54 23.83
N PHE A 164 -0.44 -7.79 23.01
CA PHE A 164 0.20 -9.11 22.95
C PHE A 164 0.94 -9.48 24.24
N GLU A 165 1.35 -8.49 25.06
CA GLU A 165 1.94 -8.77 26.38
C GLU A 165 0.93 -9.32 27.40
N SER A 166 -0.38 -9.31 27.10
CA SER A 166 -1.38 -9.94 27.96
C SER A 166 -1.44 -11.47 27.83
N ILE A 167 -0.77 -12.02 26.82
CA ILE A 167 -0.68 -13.46 26.57
C ILE A 167 0.65 -13.96 27.15
N ASP A 168 0.57 -14.82 28.18
CA ASP A 168 1.73 -15.29 28.94
C ASP A 168 2.73 -16.09 28.07
N ASP A 169 2.26 -16.75 27.01
CA ASP A 169 3.09 -17.59 26.12
C ASP A 169 4.23 -16.80 25.47
N TYR A 170 4.02 -15.52 25.12
CA TYR A 170 5.11 -14.69 24.57
C TYR A 170 6.26 -14.55 25.55
N LYS A 171 5.94 -14.37 26.83
CA LYS A 171 6.95 -14.23 27.88
C LYS A 171 7.62 -15.57 28.15
N ASN A 172 6.84 -16.66 28.24
CA ASN A 172 7.35 -18.00 28.52
C ASN A 172 8.33 -18.45 27.42
N GLU A 173 7.93 -18.39 26.16
CA GLU A 173 8.77 -18.79 25.01
C GLU A 173 10.05 -17.94 24.91
N ILE A 174 9.98 -16.64 25.20
CA ILE A 174 11.18 -15.79 25.25
C ILE A 174 12.07 -16.18 26.42
N GLU A 175 11.53 -16.46 27.60
CA GLU A 175 12.32 -16.88 28.77
C GLU A 175 12.95 -18.28 28.58
N ASP A 176 12.36 -19.15 27.77
CA ASP A 176 12.95 -20.44 27.42
C ASP A 176 14.19 -20.32 26.50
N LEU A 177 14.39 -19.15 25.88
CA LEU A 177 15.63 -18.83 25.15
C LEU A 177 16.80 -18.45 26.06
N ILE A 178 16.60 -18.41 27.39
CA ILE A 178 17.67 -18.13 28.36
C ILE A 178 18.74 -19.23 28.25
N PRO A 179 20.02 -18.89 28.02
CA PRO A 179 21.08 -19.89 27.96
C PRO A 179 21.18 -20.67 29.28
N ASP A 180 21.35 -22.00 29.21
CA ASP A 180 21.48 -22.86 30.40
C ASP A 180 22.61 -22.43 31.35
N SER A 181 23.64 -21.76 30.82
CA SER A 181 24.76 -21.21 31.59
C SER A 181 24.38 -20.04 32.51
N THR A 182 23.15 -19.52 32.43
CA THR A 182 22.73 -18.31 33.14
C THR A 182 22.24 -18.65 34.56
N ALA A 183 22.94 -18.18 35.58
CA ALA A 183 22.63 -18.49 36.98
C ALA A 183 21.18 -18.10 37.35
N VAL A 184 20.50 -19.00 38.08
CA VAL A 184 19.05 -18.93 38.41
C VAL A 184 18.66 -17.63 39.12
N ASN A 185 19.51 -17.07 39.98
CA ASN A 185 19.25 -15.84 40.74
C ASN A 185 19.88 -14.58 40.14
N SER A 186 20.40 -14.64 38.92
CA SER A 186 21.08 -13.49 38.30
C SER A 186 20.08 -12.38 37.92
N THR A 187 20.51 -11.12 38.06
CA THR A 187 19.78 -9.96 37.55
C THR A 187 19.55 -10.05 36.03
N GLN A 188 20.44 -10.75 35.32
CA GLN A 188 20.30 -11.05 33.89
C GLN A 188 19.07 -11.90 33.60
N ARG A 189 18.80 -12.94 34.41
CA ARG A 189 17.61 -13.78 34.25
C ARG A 189 16.32 -12.99 34.49
N LYS A 190 16.29 -12.18 35.56
CA LYS A 190 15.13 -11.33 35.91
C LYS A 190 14.76 -10.29 34.85
N ASN A 191 15.76 -9.78 34.13
CA ASN A 191 15.57 -8.74 33.11
C ASN A 191 15.70 -9.28 31.68
N PHE A 192 15.70 -10.61 31.50
CA PHE A 192 15.99 -11.23 30.20
C PHE A 192 14.97 -10.81 29.15
N TYR A 193 13.68 -10.98 29.44
CA TYR A 193 12.57 -10.59 28.57
C TYR A 193 12.73 -9.15 28.05
N GLN A 194 12.83 -8.18 28.97
CA GLN A 194 12.97 -6.77 28.60
C GLN A 194 14.25 -6.52 27.79
N THR A 195 15.38 -7.12 28.18
CA THR A 195 16.66 -7.00 27.46
C THR A 195 16.57 -7.56 26.05
N THR A 196 15.86 -8.68 25.87
CA THR A 196 15.61 -9.31 24.57
C THR A 196 14.73 -8.43 23.69
N LEU A 197 13.66 -7.84 24.24
CA LEU A 197 12.84 -6.87 23.51
C LEU A 197 13.61 -5.61 23.10
N TYR A 198 14.53 -5.11 23.94
CA TYR A 198 15.44 -4.02 23.56
C TYR A 198 16.30 -4.41 22.36
N LYS A 199 16.93 -5.59 22.39
CA LYS A 199 17.76 -6.09 21.28
C LYS A 199 16.93 -6.27 20.00
N LEU A 200 15.71 -6.76 20.13
CA LEU A 200 14.79 -6.94 19.01
C LEU A 200 14.37 -5.61 18.39
N LEU A 201 13.95 -4.63 19.20
CA LEU A 201 13.58 -3.31 18.70
C LEU A 201 14.77 -2.62 18.01
N GLU A 202 15.97 -2.74 18.57
CA GLU A 202 17.19 -2.22 17.93
C GLU A 202 17.50 -2.92 16.62
N TYR A 203 17.34 -4.24 16.55
CA TYR A 203 17.47 -4.98 15.29
C TYR A 203 16.47 -4.49 14.22
N VAL A 204 15.22 -4.24 14.61
CA VAL A 204 14.20 -3.67 13.71
C VAL A 204 14.61 -2.27 13.23
N ARG A 205 15.04 -1.39 14.13
CA ARG A 205 15.53 -0.04 13.77
C ARG A 205 16.72 -0.07 12.81
N GLU A 206 17.63 -1.01 12.98
CA GLU A 206 18.76 -1.17 12.06
C GLU A 206 18.35 -1.79 10.73
N THR A 207 17.25 -2.54 10.70
CA THR A 207 16.74 -3.24 9.54
C THR A 207 15.94 -2.35 8.60
N TYR A 208 15.20 -1.37 9.12
CA TYR A 208 14.34 -0.49 8.32
C TYR A 208 14.98 0.89 8.17
N ASN A 209 15.04 1.39 6.94
CA ASN A 209 15.38 2.77 6.64
C ASN A 209 14.08 3.53 6.31
N TYR A 210 13.50 4.20 7.31
CA TYR A 210 12.23 4.91 7.18
C TYR A 210 12.49 6.37 6.80
N ILE A 211 12.08 6.78 5.61
CA ILE A 211 12.26 8.15 5.10
C ILE A 211 10.90 8.84 5.16
N TYR A 212 10.76 9.86 6.00
CA TYR A 212 9.49 10.56 6.20
C TYR A 212 9.50 11.96 5.58
N LEU A 213 8.56 12.22 4.67
CA LEU A 213 8.32 13.51 4.03
C LEU A 213 7.05 14.14 4.62
N PRO A 214 7.15 15.14 5.52
CA PRO A 214 5.98 15.77 6.15
C PRO A 214 5.18 16.67 5.19
N ALA A 215 3.92 16.97 5.55
CA ALA A 215 3.05 17.87 4.79
C ALA A 215 3.59 19.32 4.74
N GLU A 216 4.14 19.79 5.85
CA GLU A 216 4.83 21.08 5.94
C GLU A 216 6.31 20.83 6.21
N ILE A 217 7.18 21.49 5.44
CA ILE A 217 8.64 21.32 5.54
C ILE A 217 9.26 22.68 5.82
N THR A 218 9.82 22.82 7.00
CA THR A 218 10.71 23.94 7.34
C THR A 218 12.05 23.79 6.61
N THR A 219 12.81 24.89 6.48
CA THR A 219 14.15 24.86 5.88
C THR A 219 15.10 23.89 6.59
N SER A 220 15.01 23.79 7.91
CA SER A 220 15.81 22.83 8.71
C SER A 220 15.43 21.38 8.48
N GLU A 221 14.13 21.07 8.34
CA GLU A 221 13.67 19.71 8.06
C GLU A 221 14.07 19.26 6.66
N TYR A 222 14.07 20.18 5.69
CA TYR A 222 14.51 19.89 4.32
C TYR A 222 15.95 19.36 4.29
N SER A 223 16.91 20.05 4.91
CA SER A 223 18.31 19.62 4.92
C SER A 223 18.52 18.28 5.62
N LYS A 224 17.70 17.98 6.64
CA LYS A 224 17.71 16.68 7.32
C LYS A 224 17.23 15.56 6.40
N ILE A 225 16.09 15.76 5.74
CA ILE A 225 15.51 14.82 4.77
C ILE A 225 16.49 14.61 3.61
N GLU A 226 17.07 15.68 3.09
CA GLU A 226 18.09 15.61 2.04
C GLU A 226 19.29 14.75 2.50
N SER A 227 19.78 14.96 3.72
CA SER A 227 20.87 14.16 4.28
C SER A 227 20.51 12.68 4.41
N GLU A 228 19.30 12.36 4.87
CA GLU A 228 18.80 10.98 4.98
C GLU A 228 18.66 10.32 3.59
N LEU A 229 18.09 11.05 2.63
CA LEU A 229 17.96 10.65 1.23
C LEU A 229 19.33 10.41 0.59
N LEU A 230 20.29 11.32 0.77
CA LEU A 230 21.66 11.17 0.28
C LEU A 230 22.36 9.99 0.93
N GLN A 231 22.20 9.78 2.24
CA GLN A 231 22.74 8.60 2.92
C GLN A 231 22.17 7.30 2.35
N SER A 232 20.88 7.29 2.00
CA SER A 232 20.24 6.14 1.33
C SER A 232 20.83 5.86 -0.06
N LEU A 233 21.17 6.90 -0.82
CA LEU A 233 21.81 6.79 -2.14
C LEU A 233 23.26 6.33 -2.05
N LEU A 234 24.01 6.88 -1.09
CA LEU A 234 25.45 6.65 -0.98
C LEU A 234 25.77 5.19 -0.62
N GLY A 235 24.79 4.50 -0.03
CA GLY A 235 24.79 3.06 0.20
C GLY A 235 26.06 2.55 0.87
N GLU A 236 26.25 1.23 0.82
CA GLU A 236 27.49 0.63 1.31
C GLU A 236 28.73 1.14 0.53
N ASN A 237 28.59 1.63 -0.70
CA ASN A 237 29.72 1.96 -1.57
C ASN A 237 30.54 3.16 -1.07
N LEU A 238 29.90 4.26 -0.64
CA LEU A 238 30.63 5.39 -0.06
C LEU A 238 31.15 5.04 1.34
N GLN A 239 30.33 4.39 2.17
CA GLN A 239 30.76 3.97 3.50
C GLN A 239 31.94 2.98 3.44
N GLN A 240 31.96 2.07 2.46
CA GLN A 240 33.08 1.16 2.18
C GLN A 240 34.30 1.94 1.66
N ARG A 241 34.12 2.95 0.81
CA ARG A 241 35.23 3.81 0.35
C ARG A 241 35.83 4.62 1.49
N ILE A 242 35.01 5.24 2.34
CA ILE A 242 35.48 6.03 3.49
C ILE A 242 36.08 5.11 4.57
N SER A 243 35.49 3.93 4.82
CA SER A 243 36.05 2.96 5.78
C SER A 243 37.36 2.32 5.32
N LYS A 244 37.65 2.28 4.01
CA LYS A 244 38.98 1.93 3.50
C LYS A 244 40.02 3.00 3.78
N ILE A 245 39.60 4.26 3.90
CA ILE A 245 40.48 5.41 4.20
C ILE A 245 40.71 5.50 5.72
N ILE A 246 39.65 5.47 6.51
CA ILE A 246 39.69 5.59 7.98
C ILE A 246 39.84 4.22 8.59
N LYS A 247 40.99 3.89 9.17
CA LYS A 247 41.26 2.56 9.75
C LYS A 247 40.79 2.49 11.20
N LYS A 248 40.56 1.27 11.72
CA LYS A 248 40.22 1.06 13.15
C LYS A 248 41.26 1.64 14.10
N LYS A 249 42.53 1.68 13.70
CA LYS A 249 43.63 2.24 14.49
C LYS A 249 43.40 3.73 14.76
N ASP A 250 43.01 4.49 13.74
CA ASP A 250 42.77 5.94 13.83
C ASP A 250 41.64 6.24 14.83
N ILE A 251 40.57 5.45 14.80
CA ILE A 251 39.45 5.56 15.75
C ILE A 251 39.88 5.27 17.19
N THR A 252 40.80 4.33 17.37
CA THR A 252 41.30 3.94 18.69
C THR A 252 42.16 5.07 19.29
N GLU A 253 43.05 5.65 18.47
CA GLU A 253 43.86 6.81 18.87
C GLU A 253 43.01 8.04 19.18
N ILE A 254 41.99 8.35 18.36
CA ILE A 254 41.05 9.46 18.63
C ILE A 254 40.35 9.27 19.97
N ASN A 255 39.84 8.07 20.26
CA ASN A 255 39.20 7.79 21.55
C ASN A 255 40.17 7.96 22.72
N GLN A 256 41.41 7.52 22.57
CA GLN A 256 42.43 7.65 23.61
C GLN A 256 42.69 9.14 23.90
N TYR A 257 42.97 9.93 22.86
CA TYR A 257 43.23 11.36 23.00
C TYR A 257 42.03 12.12 23.60
N LEU A 258 40.80 11.82 23.19
CA LEU A 258 39.60 12.46 23.75
C LEU A 258 39.41 12.13 25.23
N ASN A 259 39.68 10.90 25.65
CA ASN A 259 39.62 10.53 27.06
C ASN A 259 40.69 11.27 27.88
N GLU A 260 41.92 11.32 27.39
CA GLU A 260 43.00 12.07 28.03
C GLU A 260 42.66 13.57 28.13
N PHE A 261 42.06 14.16 27.09
CA PHE A 261 41.63 15.55 27.10
C PHE A 261 40.51 15.82 28.12
N VAL A 262 39.53 14.92 28.24
CA VAL A 262 38.47 15.01 29.24
C VAL A 262 39.04 14.91 30.66
N GLU A 263 40.00 14.02 30.90
CA GLU A 263 40.70 13.91 32.18
C GLU A 263 41.48 15.20 32.51
N GLN A 264 42.19 15.79 31.53
CA GLN A 264 42.88 17.06 31.69
C GLN A 264 41.90 18.22 32.04
N LEU A 265 40.73 18.26 31.39
CA LEU A 265 39.69 19.25 31.71
C LEU A 265 39.15 19.09 33.13
N SER A 266 38.88 17.85 33.56
CA SER A 266 38.48 17.58 34.95
C SER A 266 39.56 17.98 35.95
N GLY A 267 40.84 17.82 35.62
CA GLY A 267 41.96 18.34 36.38
C GLY A 267 41.97 19.87 36.48
N LYS A 268 41.75 20.59 35.36
CA LYS A 268 41.65 22.06 35.33
C LYS A 268 40.45 22.62 36.08
N LEU A 269 39.40 21.82 36.26
CA LEU A 269 38.20 22.17 37.01
C LEU A 269 38.33 21.79 38.51
N ASN A 270 39.55 21.68 39.01
CA ASN A 270 39.89 21.35 40.41
C ASN A 270 39.20 20.08 40.94
N GLY A 271 38.85 19.13 40.06
CA GLY A 271 38.10 17.92 40.42
C GLY A 271 36.68 18.16 40.91
N GLN A 272 36.18 19.41 40.92
CA GLN A 272 34.81 19.73 41.33
C GLN A 272 33.78 19.39 40.25
N TYR A 273 34.21 19.39 38.99
CA TYR A 273 33.39 19.06 37.85
C TYR A 273 34.01 17.90 37.08
N HIS A 274 33.23 16.84 36.90
CA HIS A 274 33.67 15.65 36.17
C HIS A 274 32.67 15.33 35.06
N PHE A 275 33.18 14.99 33.89
CA PHE A 275 32.35 14.54 32.78
C PHE A 275 31.97 13.08 33.03
N LYS A 276 30.72 12.85 33.45
CA LYS A 276 30.19 11.51 33.73
C LYS A 276 29.49 10.96 32.50
N ARG A 277 29.80 9.71 32.14
CA ARG A 277 29.08 8.99 31.08
C ARG A 277 27.70 8.58 31.61
N PRO A 278 26.61 8.77 30.85
CA PRO A 278 25.30 8.25 31.23
C PRO A 278 25.36 6.72 31.38
N THR A 279 24.90 6.20 32.50
CA THR A 279 25.12 4.83 33.00
C THR A 279 24.56 3.70 32.11
N GLN A 280 23.89 4.02 30.99
CA GLN A 280 23.32 3.06 30.04
C GLN A 280 23.84 3.18 28.60
N ARG A 281 24.78 4.09 28.30
CA ARG A 281 25.41 4.18 26.97
C ARG A 281 26.89 3.83 27.07
N GLN A 282 27.25 2.58 26.80
CA GLN A 282 28.53 2.36 26.15
C GLN A 282 28.38 2.76 24.69
N ASN A 283 29.31 3.57 24.20
CA ASN A 283 30.14 3.20 23.06
C ASN A 283 31.23 4.27 22.91
N SER A 284 32.48 3.83 22.92
CA SER A 284 33.59 4.58 22.32
C SER A 284 33.17 5.08 20.93
N PHE A 285 33.69 6.23 20.51
CA PHE A 285 33.49 6.73 19.16
C PHE A 285 33.84 5.62 18.16
N THR A 286 32.89 5.21 17.31
CA THR A 286 33.08 4.09 16.40
C THR A 286 33.39 4.61 15.00
N GLN A 287 33.98 3.75 14.17
CA GLN A 287 34.19 4.05 12.75
C GLN A 287 32.88 4.43 12.05
N ARG A 288 31.77 3.76 12.39
CA ARG A 288 30.42 4.07 11.88
C ARG A 288 29.98 5.49 12.26
N HIS A 289 30.21 5.90 13.52
CA HIS A 289 29.91 7.26 13.97
C HIS A 289 30.72 8.32 13.20
N MET A 290 32.01 8.07 12.96
CA MET A 290 32.87 8.99 12.21
C MET A 290 32.41 9.16 10.76
N ILE A 291 32.14 8.05 10.07
CA ILE A 291 31.69 8.06 8.68
C ILE A 291 30.37 8.82 8.55
N ALA A 292 29.40 8.54 9.44
CA ALA A 292 28.13 9.25 9.45
C ALA A 292 28.32 10.76 9.63
N LYS A 293 29.21 11.18 10.55
CA LYS A 293 29.43 12.60 10.83
C LYS A 293 30.23 13.33 9.74
N ILE A 294 31.11 12.63 9.04
CA ILE A 294 31.80 13.17 7.85
C ILE A 294 30.80 13.40 6.72
N ILE A 295 29.93 12.42 6.44
CA ILE A 295 28.91 12.56 5.39
C ILE A 295 27.99 13.74 5.74
N GLU A 296 27.46 13.78 6.96
CA GLU A 296 26.62 14.87 7.44
C GLU A 296 27.29 16.25 7.29
N SER A 297 28.54 16.39 7.74
CA SER A 297 29.27 17.66 7.65
C SER A 297 29.67 18.04 6.23
N TYR A 298 29.87 17.08 5.31
CA TYR A 298 30.21 17.38 3.93
C TYR A 298 29.01 17.92 3.15
N PHE A 299 27.82 17.39 3.43
CA PHE A 299 26.59 17.80 2.75
C PHE A 299 25.89 18.96 3.45
N SER A 300 26.15 19.25 4.73
CA SER A 300 25.54 20.38 5.45
C SER A 300 25.77 21.74 4.79
N ASP A 301 26.90 21.89 4.08
CA ASP A 301 27.31 23.15 3.47
C ASP A 301 26.95 23.23 1.97
N LYS A 302 26.27 22.20 1.44
CA LYS A 302 25.81 22.17 0.05
C LYS A 302 24.34 22.56 -0.01
N ILE A 303 24.04 23.52 -0.88
CA ILE A 303 22.65 23.92 -1.15
C ILE A 303 22.22 23.16 -2.39
N LEU A 304 21.08 22.48 -2.31
CA LEU A 304 20.47 21.86 -3.47
C LEU A 304 19.75 22.89 -4.34
N HIS A 305 19.95 22.77 -5.64
CA HIS A 305 19.41 23.67 -6.64
C HIS A 305 18.52 22.90 -7.62
N TYR A 306 17.38 23.47 -7.96
CA TYR A 306 16.48 22.99 -9.00
C TYR A 306 16.76 23.74 -10.29
N ILE A 307 17.02 23.00 -11.36
CA ILE A 307 17.22 23.53 -12.71
C ILE A 307 15.95 23.23 -13.51
N ASP A 308 15.27 24.29 -13.95
CA ASP A 308 14.02 24.14 -14.72
C ASP A 308 14.26 23.88 -16.22
N SER A 309 13.19 23.71 -17.00
CA SER A 309 13.26 23.44 -18.45
C SER A 309 13.86 24.58 -19.28
N ILE A 310 14.01 25.77 -18.71
CA ILE A 310 14.63 26.96 -19.32
C ILE A 310 16.06 27.15 -18.73
N ASN A 311 16.57 26.14 -18.02
CA ASN A 311 17.89 26.12 -17.40
C ASN A 311 18.08 27.20 -16.31
N ARG A 312 16.98 27.64 -15.67
CA ARG A 312 17.05 28.56 -14.53
C ARG A 312 17.44 27.78 -13.28
N ASP A 313 18.45 28.29 -12.61
CA ASP A 313 19.03 27.71 -11.42
C ASP A 313 18.45 28.36 -10.15
N THR A 314 17.61 27.62 -9.42
CA THR A 314 16.93 28.13 -8.22
C THR A 314 17.22 27.24 -7.00
N PRO A 315 17.74 27.80 -5.89
CA PRO A 315 17.87 27.05 -4.65
C PRO A 315 16.51 26.47 -4.22
N VAL A 316 16.46 25.19 -3.85
CA VAL A 316 15.17 24.51 -3.58
C VAL A 316 14.41 25.17 -2.42
N HIS A 317 15.10 25.72 -1.41
CA HIS A 317 14.45 26.44 -0.31
C HIS A 317 13.72 27.73 -0.75
N ASN A 318 14.01 28.26 -1.94
CA ASN A 318 13.34 29.42 -2.54
C ASN A 318 12.16 29.07 -3.46
N LEU A 319 11.92 27.78 -3.72
CA LEU A 319 10.77 27.34 -4.52
C LEU A 319 9.44 27.55 -3.77
N SER A 320 8.32 27.54 -4.48
CA SER A 320 7.01 27.49 -3.84
C SER A 320 6.80 26.18 -3.08
N SER A 321 5.84 26.12 -2.16
CA SER A 321 5.57 24.90 -1.36
C SER A 321 5.32 23.65 -2.24
N GLY A 322 4.51 23.79 -3.29
CA GLY A 322 4.25 22.69 -4.23
C GLY A 322 5.49 22.27 -5.04
N GLU A 323 6.32 23.22 -5.46
CA GLU A 323 7.57 22.94 -6.18
C GLU A 323 8.62 22.26 -5.27
N LYS A 324 8.73 22.65 -4.00
CA LYS A 324 9.58 21.97 -3.01
C LYS A 324 9.20 20.50 -2.86
N ARG A 325 7.90 20.23 -2.74
CA ARG A 325 7.34 18.87 -2.62
C ARG A 325 7.65 18.04 -3.85
N LYS A 326 7.41 18.62 -5.03
CA LYS A 326 7.77 17.98 -6.30
C LYS A 326 9.26 17.67 -6.38
N ALA A 327 10.12 18.63 -6.03
CA ALA A 327 11.56 18.44 -6.02
C ALA A 327 12.00 17.31 -5.07
N LEU A 328 11.43 17.24 -3.85
CA LEU A 328 11.74 16.15 -2.91
C LEU A 328 11.35 14.77 -3.42
N LEU A 329 10.19 14.65 -4.06
CA LEU A 329 9.78 13.39 -4.67
C LEU A 329 10.59 13.05 -5.92
N ASP A 330 10.99 14.05 -6.71
CA ASP A 330 11.91 13.86 -7.84
C ASP A 330 13.28 13.36 -7.37
N LEU A 331 13.79 13.93 -6.28
CA LEU A 331 15.02 13.48 -5.62
C LEU A 331 14.86 12.08 -5.07
N SER A 332 13.80 11.83 -4.30
CA SER A 332 13.49 10.50 -3.74
C SER A 332 13.45 9.46 -4.86
N MET A 333 12.76 9.75 -5.95
CA MET A 333 12.66 8.89 -7.10
C MET A 333 14.03 8.63 -7.75
N GLY A 334 14.77 9.69 -8.07
CA GLY A 334 16.11 9.58 -8.66
C GLY A 334 17.06 8.78 -7.78
N PHE A 335 16.97 8.97 -6.45
CA PHE A 335 17.83 8.31 -5.49
C PHE A 335 17.49 6.84 -5.27
N LEU A 336 16.19 6.53 -5.18
CA LEU A 336 15.71 5.17 -4.96
C LEU A 336 15.83 4.30 -6.23
N LYS A 337 15.66 4.88 -7.43
CA LYS A 337 15.96 4.19 -8.71
C LYS A 337 17.43 3.81 -8.85
N GLY A 338 18.35 4.60 -8.30
CA GLY A 338 19.80 4.39 -8.42
C GLY A 338 20.37 3.24 -7.57
N ASN A 339 19.62 2.71 -6.58
CA ASN A 339 20.16 1.73 -5.63
C ASN A 339 19.20 0.57 -5.20
N PRO A 340 18.50 -0.10 -6.14
CA PRO A 340 17.36 -0.97 -5.78
C PRO A 340 17.73 -2.32 -5.12
N LYS A 341 19.00 -2.77 -5.15
CA LYS A 341 19.33 -4.20 -4.98
C LYS A 341 20.43 -4.59 -3.98
N LYS A 342 21.03 -3.68 -3.19
CA LYS A 342 22.22 -4.04 -2.38
C LYS A 342 22.27 -3.57 -0.92
N THR A 343 21.25 -2.91 -0.39
CA THR A 343 21.25 -2.54 1.03
C THR A 343 20.80 -3.71 1.90
N GLN A 344 21.51 -3.98 3.00
CA GLN A 344 21.03 -4.87 4.08
C GLN A 344 19.70 -4.37 4.68
N GLN A 345 19.42 -3.06 4.54
CA GLN A 345 18.25 -2.38 5.07
C GLN A 345 17.09 -2.37 4.05
N SER A 346 15.87 -2.50 4.56
CA SER A 346 14.62 -2.34 3.83
C SER A 346 14.14 -0.89 3.91
N THR A 347 14.12 -0.20 2.77
CA THR A 347 13.67 1.19 2.70
C THR A 347 12.14 1.27 2.70
N VAL A 348 11.61 2.20 3.49
CA VAL A 348 10.20 2.59 3.52
C VAL A 348 10.14 4.09 3.26
N LEU A 349 9.39 4.52 2.24
CA LEU A 349 9.16 5.92 1.93
C LEU A 349 7.77 6.33 2.43
N ALA A 350 7.72 7.21 3.40
CA ALA A 350 6.48 7.73 3.95
C ALA A 350 6.25 9.18 3.48
N VAL A 351 5.10 9.45 2.84
CA VAL A 351 4.82 10.76 2.22
C VAL A 351 3.48 11.29 2.69
N ASP A 352 3.51 12.41 3.39
CA ASP A 352 2.31 13.04 3.92
C ASP A 352 1.74 14.06 2.93
N GLU A 353 0.53 13.84 2.41
CA GLU A 353 -0.21 14.66 1.43
C GLU A 353 0.64 15.06 0.20
N PRO A 354 1.02 14.12 -0.69
CA PRO A 354 1.82 14.42 -1.88
C PRO A 354 1.14 15.42 -2.83
N GLU A 355 -0.18 15.55 -2.81
CA GLU A 355 -0.96 16.50 -3.60
C GLU A 355 -0.92 17.95 -3.08
N LEU A 356 -0.47 18.17 -1.83
CA LEU A 356 -0.65 19.45 -1.16
C LEU A 356 0.04 20.59 -1.92
N SER A 357 -0.72 21.68 -2.14
CA SER A 357 -0.28 22.88 -2.87
C SER A 357 0.07 22.67 -4.35
N LEU A 358 -0.35 21.55 -4.96
CA LEU A 358 -0.18 21.32 -6.40
C LEU A 358 -1.45 21.62 -7.20
N HIS A 359 -1.25 21.95 -8.48
CA HIS A 359 -2.33 21.96 -9.46
C HIS A 359 -2.73 20.52 -9.82
N ALA A 360 -4.02 20.26 -10.10
CA ALA A 360 -4.55 18.93 -10.42
C ALA A 360 -3.75 18.18 -11.50
N THR A 361 -3.27 18.90 -12.52
CA THR A 361 -2.43 18.34 -13.59
C THR A 361 -1.08 17.80 -13.13
N SER A 362 -0.57 18.28 -12.00
CA SER A 362 0.68 17.81 -11.39
C SER A 362 0.44 16.72 -10.35
N CYS A 363 -0.76 16.63 -9.78
CA CYS A 363 -1.12 15.61 -8.79
C CYS A 363 -0.98 14.20 -9.37
N PHE A 364 -1.59 13.95 -10.54
CA PHE A 364 -1.55 12.63 -11.19
C PHE A 364 -0.10 12.12 -11.37
N LYS A 365 0.79 12.96 -11.89
CA LYS A 365 2.22 12.65 -12.08
C LYS A 365 2.96 12.40 -10.76
N GLN A 366 2.53 13.02 -9.66
CA GLN A 366 3.14 12.75 -8.36
C GLN A 366 2.75 11.37 -7.81
N PHE A 367 1.49 11.01 -7.91
CA PHE A 367 1.04 9.68 -7.50
C PHE A 367 1.62 8.56 -8.37
N GLU A 368 1.76 8.80 -9.68
CA GLU A 368 2.48 7.91 -10.61
C GLU A 368 3.93 7.66 -10.16
N LYS A 369 4.67 8.69 -9.77
CA LYS A 369 6.04 8.53 -9.24
C LYS A 369 6.07 7.67 -7.98
N ILE A 370 5.11 7.85 -7.08
CA ILE A 370 5.01 7.02 -5.86
C ILE A 370 4.73 5.57 -6.23
N ARG A 371 3.84 5.32 -7.21
CA ARG A 371 3.60 3.97 -7.75
C ARG A 371 4.88 3.37 -8.33
N GLU A 372 5.59 4.10 -9.19
CA GLU A 372 6.84 3.59 -9.76
C GLU A 372 7.88 3.28 -8.67
N ILE A 373 7.96 4.07 -7.59
CA ILE A 373 8.83 3.74 -6.44
C ILE A 373 8.39 2.43 -5.77
N SER A 374 7.08 2.21 -5.62
CA SER A 374 6.56 0.98 -5.00
C SER A 374 6.83 -0.26 -5.86
N GLU A 375 6.80 -0.12 -7.19
CA GLU A 375 7.13 -1.15 -8.18
C GLU A 375 8.62 -1.57 -8.13
N LEU A 376 9.53 -0.69 -7.68
CA LEU A 376 10.94 -1.05 -7.40
C LEU A 376 11.09 -1.97 -6.16
N GLY A 377 9.98 -2.29 -5.50
CA GLY A 377 9.94 -3.10 -4.30
C GLY A 377 10.31 -2.32 -3.04
N ILE A 378 10.03 -1.02 -3.00
CA ILE A 378 10.17 -0.15 -1.82
C ILE A 378 8.77 0.02 -1.23
N GLN A 379 8.62 -0.12 0.08
CA GLN A 379 7.32 0.13 0.68
C GLN A 379 7.05 1.64 0.69
N THR A 380 5.91 2.07 0.15
CA THR A 380 5.46 3.46 0.21
C THR A 380 4.25 3.57 1.13
N ILE A 381 4.25 4.47 2.10
CA ILE A 381 3.11 4.72 2.98
C ILE A 381 2.73 6.20 2.87
N CYS A 382 1.59 6.47 2.24
CA CYS A 382 1.20 7.83 1.88
C CYS A 382 -0.12 8.23 2.54
N THR A 383 -0.30 9.52 2.81
CA THR A 383 -1.60 10.07 3.24
C THR A 383 -2.19 10.90 2.13
N THR A 384 -3.50 10.89 1.97
CA THR A 384 -4.18 11.78 1.01
C THR A 384 -5.64 11.96 1.39
N HIS A 385 -6.22 13.09 0.98
CA HIS A 385 -7.66 13.34 1.06
C HIS A 385 -8.31 13.51 -0.33
N TRP A 386 -7.52 13.35 -1.40
CA TRP A 386 -7.94 13.52 -2.78
C TRP A 386 -8.07 12.16 -3.45
N TYR A 387 -9.29 11.69 -3.72
CA TYR A 387 -9.56 10.31 -4.20
C TYR A 387 -9.14 10.09 -5.66
N GLY A 388 -8.76 11.17 -6.36
CA GLY A 388 -8.28 11.12 -7.75
C GLY A 388 -6.93 10.41 -7.91
N PHE A 389 -6.24 10.15 -6.81
CA PHE A 389 -5.02 9.36 -6.82
C PHE A 389 -5.25 7.87 -7.13
N LEU A 390 -6.46 7.35 -6.85
CA LEU A 390 -6.73 5.91 -6.86
C LEU A 390 -6.35 5.25 -8.19
N PRO A 391 -6.68 5.84 -9.36
CA PRO A 391 -6.25 5.27 -10.62
C PRO A 391 -4.75 5.41 -10.91
N ALA A 392 -4.11 6.47 -10.40
CA ALA A 392 -2.67 6.66 -10.54
C ALA A 392 -1.89 5.67 -9.68
N ALA A 393 -2.43 5.27 -8.52
CA ALA A 393 -1.85 4.26 -7.65
C ALA A 393 -1.94 2.85 -8.25
N MET A 394 -3.01 2.53 -9.00
CA MET A 394 -3.35 1.25 -9.66
C MET A 394 -3.47 0.02 -8.74
N SER A 395 -2.48 -0.22 -7.88
CA SER A 395 -2.38 -1.38 -7.01
C SER A 395 -1.92 -0.99 -5.60
N GLY A 396 -2.10 -1.92 -4.66
CA GLY A 396 -1.76 -1.75 -3.25
C GLY A 396 -2.99 -1.67 -2.36
N SER A 397 -2.81 -1.10 -1.18
CA SER A 397 -3.84 -1.06 -0.14
C SER A 397 -4.17 0.37 0.26
N ALA A 398 -5.44 0.64 0.56
CA ALA A 398 -5.85 1.90 1.14
C ALA A 398 -6.62 1.68 2.44
N THR A 399 -6.29 2.43 3.48
CA THR A 399 -6.97 2.38 4.76
C THR A 399 -7.76 3.64 4.96
N TYR A 400 -9.08 3.47 4.98
CA TYR A 400 -10.01 4.53 5.32
C TYR A 400 -10.05 4.72 6.84
N VAL A 401 -9.91 5.97 7.28
CA VAL A 401 -10.03 6.38 8.68
C VAL A 401 -11.25 7.29 8.82
N SER A 402 -12.27 6.85 9.54
CA SER A 402 -13.47 7.66 9.76
C SER A 402 -13.20 8.87 10.66
N PRO A 403 -14.00 9.95 10.59
CA PRO A 403 -13.82 11.15 11.41
C PRO A 403 -13.73 10.89 12.92
N ASN A 404 -14.53 9.93 13.42
CA ASN A 404 -14.54 9.54 14.82
C ASN A 404 -13.53 8.43 15.16
N GLN A 405 -12.74 7.96 14.19
CA GLN A 405 -11.74 6.89 14.31
C GLN A 405 -12.29 5.55 14.87
N SER A 406 -13.62 5.42 14.95
CA SER A 406 -14.32 4.22 15.40
C SER A 406 -14.25 3.11 14.35
N PHE A 407 -14.24 3.52 13.09
CA PHE A 407 -14.24 2.66 11.92
C PHE A 407 -12.98 2.95 11.09
N ILE A 408 -12.08 1.98 11.08
CA ILE A 408 -10.83 2.01 10.31
C ILE A 408 -10.80 0.70 9.54
N LYS A 409 -10.79 0.77 8.20
CA LYS A 409 -10.86 -0.41 7.34
C LYS A 409 -9.86 -0.28 6.20
N CYS A 410 -9.09 -1.35 5.98
CA CYS A 410 -8.21 -1.46 4.84
C CYS A 410 -8.96 -2.10 3.67
N ILE A 411 -8.75 -1.58 2.47
CA ILE A 411 -9.37 -1.99 1.22
C ILE A 411 -8.29 -2.22 0.17
N ASN A 412 -8.56 -3.11 -0.78
CA ASN A 412 -7.70 -3.33 -1.93
C ASN A 412 -7.94 -2.24 -2.99
N LEU A 413 -6.88 -1.53 -3.38
CA LEU A 413 -6.99 -0.44 -4.36
C LEU A 413 -7.38 -0.90 -5.76
N GLU A 414 -7.05 -2.14 -6.11
CA GLU A 414 -7.34 -2.69 -7.43
C GLU A 414 -8.84 -2.73 -7.74
N TYR A 415 -9.67 -2.82 -6.68
CA TYR A 415 -11.12 -2.89 -6.72
C TYR A 415 -11.76 -1.86 -5.79
N TYR A 416 -11.13 -0.68 -5.67
CA TYR A 416 -11.48 0.29 -4.63
C TYR A 416 -12.96 0.71 -4.67
N ARG A 417 -13.60 0.70 -5.84
CA ARG A 417 -15.00 1.10 -6.01
C ARG A 417 -15.95 0.14 -5.32
N ASP A 418 -15.80 -1.14 -5.61
CA ASP A 418 -16.57 -2.21 -4.99
C ASP A 418 -16.38 -2.21 -3.47
N GLU A 419 -15.13 -2.05 -3.04
CA GLU A 419 -14.76 -1.95 -1.62
C GLU A 419 -15.36 -0.72 -0.94
N LEU A 420 -15.36 0.45 -1.58
CA LEU A 420 -15.97 1.66 -1.05
C LEU A 420 -17.49 1.52 -0.96
N SER A 421 -18.17 0.98 -1.97
CA SER A 421 -19.61 0.77 -1.93
C SER A 421 -20.00 -0.26 -0.86
N ALA A 422 -19.21 -1.31 -0.66
CA ALA A 422 -19.38 -2.23 0.47
C ALA A 422 -19.21 -1.52 1.81
N LEU A 423 -18.21 -0.64 1.92
CA LEU A 423 -17.93 0.16 3.10
C LEU A 423 -19.07 1.15 3.42
N VAL A 424 -19.68 1.77 2.40
CA VAL A 424 -20.88 2.62 2.53
C VAL A 424 -22.04 1.81 3.14
N LYS A 425 -22.31 0.61 2.60
CA LYS A 425 -23.39 -0.29 3.06
C LYS A 425 -23.18 -0.72 4.51
N GLU A 426 -21.97 -1.14 4.88
CA GLU A 426 -21.61 -1.53 6.25
C GLU A 426 -21.76 -0.37 7.25
N SER A 427 -21.43 0.85 6.81
CA SER A 427 -21.53 2.06 7.64
C SER A 427 -22.97 2.61 7.80
N ARG A 428 -23.97 1.96 7.16
CA ARG A 428 -25.37 2.41 7.09
C ARG A 428 -25.52 3.85 6.58
N GLY A 429 -24.68 4.25 5.62
CA GLY A 429 -24.72 5.57 4.98
C GLY A 429 -24.33 6.76 5.88
N SER A 430 -23.96 6.53 7.15
CA SER A 430 -23.87 7.60 8.15
C SER A 430 -22.79 8.65 7.87
N TYR A 431 -21.77 8.35 7.05
CA TYR A 431 -20.64 9.25 6.74
C TYR A 431 -20.00 9.04 5.35
N LEU A 432 -20.66 8.33 4.43
CA LEU A 432 -20.02 7.79 3.21
C LEU A 432 -20.67 8.14 1.88
N ASP A 433 -21.90 8.65 1.85
CA ASP A 433 -22.53 9.10 0.61
C ASP A 433 -21.78 10.30 -0.01
N THR A 434 -21.29 11.22 0.83
CA THR A 434 -20.43 12.34 0.40
C THR A 434 -19.08 11.87 -0.13
N LEU A 435 -18.58 10.74 0.37
CA LEU A 435 -17.32 10.15 -0.07
C LEU A 435 -17.46 9.55 -1.48
N GLU A 436 -18.56 8.87 -1.76
CA GLU A 436 -18.82 8.29 -3.09
C GLU A 436 -18.95 9.37 -4.16
N VAL A 437 -19.72 10.44 -3.89
CA VAL A 437 -19.86 11.61 -4.77
C VAL A 437 -18.51 12.29 -5.00
N LYS A 438 -17.76 12.57 -3.92
CA LYS A 438 -16.43 13.17 -4.02
C LYS A 438 -15.47 12.28 -4.80
N SER A 439 -15.51 10.97 -4.59
CA SER A 439 -14.68 9.99 -5.30
C SER A 439 -15.01 9.95 -6.80
N ASN A 440 -16.29 10.01 -7.19
CA ASN A 440 -16.70 10.15 -8.60
C ASN A 440 -16.15 11.42 -9.22
N HIS A 441 -16.28 12.55 -8.53
CA HIS A 441 -15.77 13.82 -9.03
C HIS A 441 -14.24 13.81 -9.19
N ASP A 442 -13.51 13.38 -8.16
CA ASP A 442 -12.05 13.33 -8.19
C ASP A 442 -11.53 12.33 -9.24
N LEU A 443 -12.23 11.20 -9.44
CA LEU A 443 -11.91 10.23 -10.50
C LEU A 443 -12.05 10.88 -11.88
N VAL A 444 -13.19 11.53 -12.16
CA VAL A 444 -13.43 12.20 -13.45
C VAL A 444 -12.37 13.25 -13.72
N GLN A 445 -12.01 14.07 -12.72
CA GLN A 445 -10.92 15.05 -12.86
C GLN A 445 -9.58 14.40 -13.19
N SER A 446 -9.32 13.21 -12.63
CA SER A 446 -8.08 12.47 -12.86
C SER A 446 -8.03 11.86 -14.27
N ILE A 447 -9.15 11.29 -14.73
CA ILE A 447 -9.29 10.83 -16.12
C ILE A 447 -9.08 12.01 -17.08
N ILE A 448 -9.80 13.12 -16.90
CA ILE A 448 -9.67 14.33 -17.72
C ILE A 448 -8.21 14.81 -17.76
N THR A 449 -7.58 14.89 -16.60
CA THR A 449 -6.18 15.31 -16.49
C THR A 449 -5.26 14.37 -17.27
N SER A 450 -5.42 13.06 -17.10
CA SER A 450 -4.57 12.07 -17.74
C SER A 450 -4.68 12.09 -19.27
N ILE A 451 -5.89 12.24 -19.82
CA ILE A 451 -6.14 12.20 -21.27
C ILE A 451 -5.89 13.55 -21.98
N THR A 452 -5.85 14.66 -21.24
CA THR A 452 -5.53 16.00 -21.79
C THR A 452 -4.09 16.43 -21.57
N SER A 453 -3.39 15.76 -20.65
CA SER A 453 -1.97 16.00 -20.40
C SER A 453 -1.07 15.44 -21.52
N SER A 454 0.23 15.75 -21.46
CA SER A 454 1.25 15.19 -22.35
C SER A 454 1.39 13.66 -22.30
N ASN A 455 0.72 12.98 -21.37
CA ASN A 455 1.01 11.59 -21.02
C ASN A 455 0.20 10.55 -21.83
N ASN A 456 -0.73 11.01 -22.69
CA ASN A 456 -1.51 10.18 -23.62
C ASN A 456 -2.11 8.90 -23.01
N TYR A 457 -2.66 9.00 -21.80
CA TYR A 457 -3.31 7.86 -21.13
C TYR A 457 -4.62 7.48 -21.82
N ASN A 458 -4.89 6.18 -21.87
CA ASN A 458 -6.13 5.62 -22.40
C ASN A 458 -6.87 4.86 -21.30
N TRP A 459 -8.20 4.76 -21.39
CA TRP A 459 -9.02 4.18 -20.33
C TRP A 459 -10.07 3.22 -20.84
N ILE A 460 -10.19 2.06 -20.19
CA ILE A 460 -11.34 1.17 -20.31
C ILE A 460 -12.05 1.16 -18.96
N LEU A 461 -13.30 1.59 -18.95
CA LEU A 461 -14.15 1.61 -17.77
C LEU A 461 -15.24 0.52 -17.92
N CYS A 462 -15.32 -0.39 -16.97
CA CYS A 462 -16.27 -1.51 -16.95
C CYS A 462 -17.08 -1.52 -15.66
N GLU A 463 -18.13 -2.33 -15.59
CA GLU A 463 -19.07 -2.33 -14.47
C GLU A 463 -18.47 -2.98 -13.22
N GLY A 464 -18.02 -4.22 -13.36
CA GLY A 464 -17.64 -5.09 -12.26
C GLY A 464 -16.16 -5.48 -12.23
N LYS A 465 -15.76 -6.01 -11.06
CA LYS A 465 -14.41 -6.54 -10.81
C LYS A 465 -14.04 -7.70 -11.73
N THR A 466 -14.96 -8.63 -11.98
CA THR A 466 -14.72 -9.78 -12.88
C THR A 466 -14.51 -9.32 -14.31
N ASP A 467 -15.30 -8.35 -14.77
CA ASP A 467 -15.20 -7.78 -16.11
C ASP A 467 -13.81 -7.20 -16.34
N LYS A 468 -13.32 -6.41 -15.38
CA LYS A 468 -11.96 -5.88 -15.38
C LYS A 468 -10.93 -7.00 -15.56
N LYS A 469 -11.03 -8.07 -14.76
CA LYS A 469 -10.08 -9.19 -14.82
C LYS A 469 -10.08 -9.91 -16.16
N TYR A 470 -11.27 -10.14 -16.75
CA TYR A 470 -11.37 -10.75 -18.08
C TYR A 470 -10.68 -9.87 -19.14
N ILE A 471 -11.01 -8.58 -19.15
CA ILE A 471 -10.42 -7.61 -20.10
C ILE A 471 -8.90 -7.56 -19.91
N GLU A 472 -8.41 -7.36 -18.68
CA GLU A 472 -6.97 -7.29 -18.37
C GLU A 472 -6.22 -8.55 -18.82
N SER A 473 -6.79 -9.72 -18.59
CA SER A 473 -6.13 -11.00 -18.93
C SER A 473 -6.01 -11.22 -20.44
N HIS A 474 -7.04 -10.85 -21.21
CA HIS A 474 -6.99 -10.91 -22.67
C HIS A 474 -6.02 -9.87 -23.25
N LEU A 475 -6.03 -8.64 -22.74
CA LEU A 475 -5.13 -7.58 -23.24
C LEU A 475 -3.64 -7.88 -23.02
N ASN A 476 -3.28 -8.76 -22.07
CA ASN A 476 -1.89 -9.16 -21.85
C ASN A 476 -1.27 -9.91 -23.04
N PHE A 477 -2.09 -10.40 -23.97
CA PHE A 477 -1.66 -11.11 -25.17
C PHE A 477 -1.65 -10.23 -26.43
N GLU A 478 -2.06 -8.97 -26.31
CA GLU A 478 -2.23 -8.05 -27.43
C GLU A 478 -1.06 -7.05 -27.49
N GLU A 479 -0.63 -6.67 -28.69
CA GLU A 479 0.47 -5.72 -28.89
C GLU A 479 0.03 -4.26 -28.63
N LEU A 480 -0.04 -3.89 -27.35
CA LEU A 480 -0.52 -2.58 -26.88
C LEU A 480 0.60 -1.66 -26.33
N ASP A 481 1.85 -1.95 -26.69
CA ASP A 481 3.02 -1.22 -26.21
C ASP A 481 2.91 0.29 -26.47
N GLY A 482 3.13 1.08 -25.41
CA GLY A 482 3.08 2.55 -25.47
C GLY A 482 1.67 3.15 -25.52
N LYS A 483 0.59 2.35 -25.48
CA LYS A 483 -0.79 2.86 -25.44
C LYS A 483 -1.24 3.32 -24.05
N ASN A 484 -0.52 3.01 -22.98
CA ASN A 484 -0.82 3.45 -21.60
C ASN A 484 -2.31 3.28 -21.21
N ILE A 485 -2.87 2.08 -21.43
CA ILE A 485 -4.28 1.77 -21.13
C ILE A 485 -4.43 1.45 -19.65
N ILE A 486 -5.37 2.12 -18.99
CA ILE A 486 -5.79 1.86 -17.60
C ILE A 486 -7.18 1.23 -17.63
N ILE A 487 -7.34 0.08 -16.97
CA ILE A 487 -8.63 -0.61 -16.85
C ILE A 487 -9.17 -0.42 -15.43
N LEU A 488 -10.42 0.03 -15.32
CA LEU A 488 -11.04 0.32 -14.03
C LEU A 488 -12.49 -0.20 -14.00
N SER A 489 -12.81 -0.98 -12.97
CA SER A 489 -14.19 -1.28 -12.60
C SER A 489 -14.77 -0.13 -11.78
N VAL A 490 -16.01 0.29 -12.08
CA VAL A 490 -16.62 1.46 -11.44
C VAL A 490 -17.74 1.16 -10.44
N GLY A 491 -18.10 -0.11 -10.28
CA GLY A 491 -19.11 -0.55 -9.30
C GLY A 491 -20.55 -0.53 -9.84
N GLY A 492 -20.72 -0.77 -11.15
CA GLY A 492 -22.02 -0.95 -11.82
C GLY A 492 -22.39 0.13 -12.84
N SER A 493 -23.42 -0.18 -13.64
CA SER A 493 -23.88 0.62 -14.79
C SER A 493 -24.25 2.08 -14.46
N PHE A 494 -24.88 2.34 -13.32
CA PHE A 494 -25.24 3.71 -12.91
C PHE A 494 -24.02 4.61 -12.72
N ALA A 495 -23.01 4.13 -11.97
CA ALA A 495 -21.77 4.88 -11.76
C ALA A 495 -21.03 5.12 -13.08
N LEU A 496 -21.04 4.13 -13.99
CA LEU A 496 -20.40 4.26 -15.30
C LEU A 496 -21.07 5.31 -16.19
N LYS A 497 -22.42 5.32 -16.22
CA LYS A 497 -23.22 6.33 -16.94
C LYS A 497 -22.99 7.74 -16.39
N ASP A 498 -22.88 7.90 -15.08
CA ASP A 498 -22.56 9.19 -14.43
C ASP A 498 -21.16 9.69 -14.79
N ILE A 499 -20.15 8.82 -14.70
CA ILE A 499 -18.76 9.14 -15.07
C ILE A 499 -18.71 9.58 -16.54
N TYR A 500 -19.33 8.83 -17.46
CA TYR A 500 -19.39 9.20 -18.87
C TYR A 500 -20.06 10.56 -19.07
N SER A 501 -21.19 10.82 -18.40
CA SER A 501 -21.91 12.08 -18.48
C SER A 501 -21.05 13.27 -18.04
N TYR A 502 -20.33 13.13 -16.92
CA TYR A 502 -19.43 14.16 -16.43
C TYR A 502 -18.22 14.39 -17.35
N LEU A 503 -17.65 13.33 -17.93
CA LEU A 503 -16.56 13.44 -18.90
C LEU A 503 -17.01 14.24 -20.13
N VAL A 504 -18.15 13.88 -20.72
CA VAL A 504 -18.69 14.58 -21.89
C VAL A 504 -18.99 16.04 -21.56
N LEU A 505 -19.62 16.31 -20.42
CA LEU A 505 -19.95 17.67 -19.98
C LEU A 505 -18.69 18.54 -19.81
N ALA A 506 -17.64 18.00 -19.18
CA ALA A 506 -16.42 18.74 -18.90
C ALA A 506 -15.54 18.98 -20.14
N LEU A 507 -15.63 18.11 -21.15
CA LEU A 507 -14.75 18.11 -22.32
C LEU A 507 -15.41 18.60 -23.62
N LYS A 508 -16.72 18.86 -23.62
CA LYS A 508 -17.50 19.27 -24.80
C LYS A 508 -16.83 20.37 -25.63
N ASP A 509 -16.26 21.37 -24.95
CA ASP A 509 -15.63 22.56 -25.54
C ASP A 509 -14.09 22.49 -25.58
N ARG A 510 -13.47 21.37 -25.19
CA ARG A 510 -12.01 21.20 -25.04
C ARG A 510 -11.42 20.12 -25.96
N ARG A 511 -12.12 19.77 -27.04
CA ARG A 511 -11.73 18.68 -27.96
C ARG A 511 -10.27 18.72 -28.44
N PRO A 512 -9.68 19.87 -28.83
CA PRO A 512 -8.30 19.91 -29.33
C PRO A 512 -7.24 19.55 -28.28
N ALA A 513 -7.58 19.62 -26.98
CA ALA A 513 -6.68 19.27 -25.90
C ALA A 513 -6.68 17.77 -25.57
N ILE A 514 -7.63 17.01 -26.11
CA ILE A 514 -7.79 15.57 -25.83
C ILE A 514 -6.77 14.80 -26.68
N LYS A 515 -5.87 14.08 -26.03
CA LYS A 515 -4.86 13.24 -26.67
C LYS A 515 -5.06 11.75 -26.40
N GLY A 516 -5.66 11.42 -25.25
CA GLY A 516 -6.05 10.06 -24.89
C GLY A 516 -7.50 9.75 -25.25
N LYS A 517 -7.89 8.49 -25.06
CA LYS A 517 -9.23 7.95 -25.35
C LYS A 517 -9.82 7.26 -24.12
N VAL A 518 -11.15 7.24 -24.03
CA VAL A 518 -11.91 6.59 -22.96
C VAL A 518 -13.01 5.73 -23.58
N PHE A 519 -13.05 4.45 -23.20
CA PHE A 519 -14.08 3.52 -23.60
C PHE A 519 -14.82 3.00 -22.37
N CYS A 520 -16.14 3.23 -22.31
CA CYS A 520 -17.02 2.70 -21.27
C CYS A 520 -17.79 1.48 -21.81
N LEU A 521 -17.63 0.33 -21.16
CA LEU A 521 -18.30 -0.92 -21.50
C LEU A 521 -19.42 -1.21 -20.50
N LEU A 522 -20.62 -1.49 -21.01
CA LEU A 522 -21.80 -1.87 -20.25
C LEU A 522 -22.26 -3.29 -20.61
N ASP A 523 -22.86 -3.96 -19.65
CA ASP A 523 -23.69 -5.13 -19.90
C ASP A 523 -25.06 -4.71 -20.46
N THR A 524 -25.79 -5.65 -21.05
CA THR A 524 -27.21 -5.44 -21.41
C THR A 524 -28.09 -6.11 -20.35
N ASP A 525 -28.54 -5.31 -19.39
CA ASP A 525 -29.46 -5.73 -18.33
C ASP A 525 -30.88 -6.04 -18.84
N LEU A 526 -31.56 -6.96 -18.13
CA LEU A 526 -33.00 -7.24 -18.28
C LEU A 526 -33.87 -5.99 -18.11
N ALA A 527 -33.52 -5.13 -17.15
CA ALA A 527 -34.19 -3.87 -16.87
C ALA A 527 -33.37 -2.70 -17.41
N PHE A 528 -33.10 -2.71 -18.72
CA PHE A 528 -32.27 -1.70 -19.36
C PHE A 528 -32.81 -0.28 -19.15
N ASP A 529 -32.09 0.51 -18.35
CA ASP A 529 -32.37 1.94 -18.19
C ASP A 529 -31.78 2.73 -19.36
N LYS A 530 -32.68 3.22 -20.22
CA LYS A 530 -32.32 3.87 -21.49
C LYS A 530 -31.48 5.11 -21.23
N PHE A 531 -30.23 5.05 -21.69
CA PHE A 531 -29.26 6.13 -21.52
C PHE A 531 -28.98 6.83 -22.85
N GLU A 532 -29.29 8.13 -22.93
CA GLU A 532 -29.04 8.94 -24.13
C GLU A 532 -27.56 9.37 -24.21
N SER A 533 -26.75 8.58 -24.92
CA SER A 533 -25.37 8.95 -25.24
C SER A 533 -25.32 9.85 -26.47
N THR A 534 -24.58 10.96 -26.42
CA THR A 534 -24.49 11.90 -27.54
C THR A 534 -23.34 11.61 -28.53
N ASP A 535 -22.44 10.66 -28.24
CA ASP A 535 -21.20 10.35 -29.01
C ASP A 535 -20.49 11.64 -29.51
N SER A 536 -20.59 12.73 -28.76
CA SER A 536 -20.26 14.07 -29.25
C SER A 536 -18.76 14.33 -29.29
N ILE A 537 -17.98 13.51 -28.57
CA ILE A 537 -16.52 13.55 -28.49
C ILE A 537 -16.01 12.19 -29.03
N PRO A 538 -15.38 12.13 -30.22
CA PRO A 538 -14.98 10.87 -30.84
C PRO A 538 -14.07 9.99 -29.98
N GLN A 539 -13.23 10.60 -29.14
CA GLN A 539 -12.29 9.96 -28.23
C GLN A 539 -12.96 9.36 -26.98
N ILE A 540 -14.26 9.58 -26.75
CA ILE A 540 -14.97 9.08 -25.58
C ILE A 540 -16.21 8.33 -26.05
N ARG A 541 -16.24 7.01 -25.85
CA ARG A 541 -17.33 6.14 -26.29
C ARG A 541 -17.94 5.38 -25.11
N ILE A 542 -19.24 5.15 -25.16
CA ILE A 542 -19.95 4.22 -24.27
C ILE A 542 -20.72 3.22 -25.12
N ARG A 543 -20.49 1.93 -24.90
CA ARG A 543 -21.12 0.83 -25.66
C ARG A 543 -21.59 -0.27 -24.72
N ARG A 544 -22.60 -1.01 -25.15
CA ARG A 544 -23.14 -2.17 -24.42
C ARG A 544 -22.95 -3.46 -25.23
N LEU A 545 -22.69 -4.57 -24.54
CA LEU A 545 -22.62 -5.89 -25.13
C LEU A 545 -24.02 -6.36 -25.51
N LEU A 546 -24.21 -6.87 -26.73
CA LEU A 546 -25.42 -7.60 -27.10
C LEU A 546 -25.06 -8.84 -27.89
N LEU A 547 -25.44 -10.01 -27.37
CA LEU A 547 -25.32 -11.28 -28.06
C LEU A 547 -26.20 -11.28 -29.33
N ARG A 548 -25.64 -11.71 -30.46
CA ARG A 548 -26.41 -11.85 -31.71
C ARG A 548 -27.49 -12.92 -31.57
N GLU A 549 -28.57 -12.75 -32.33
CA GLU A 549 -29.71 -13.70 -32.32
C GLU A 549 -29.32 -15.12 -32.75
N ASP A 550 -28.26 -15.26 -33.54
CA ASP A 550 -27.71 -16.54 -34.00
C ASP A 550 -26.70 -17.16 -33.02
N TYR A 551 -26.43 -16.50 -31.89
CA TYR A 551 -25.49 -16.94 -30.85
C TYR A 551 -24.05 -17.14 -31.35
N THR A 552 -23.67 -16.54 -32.48
CA THR A 552 -22.33 -16.75 -33.07
C THR A 552 -21.27 -15.78 -32.54
N ASP A 553 -21.69 -14.59 -32.11
CA ASP A 553 -20.81 -13.46 -31.81
C ASP A 553 -21.53 -12.39 -30.96
N VAL A 554 -20.79 -11.38 -30.50
CA VAL A 554 -21.32 -10.26 -29.68
C VAL A 554 -21.06 -8.92 -30.36
N ASP A 555 -22.11 -8.10 -30.44
CA ASP A 555 -22.03 -6.74 -30.98
C ASP A 555 -21.85 -5.69 -29.87
N LEU A 556 -21.04 -4.65 -30.15
CA LEU A 556 -20.93 -3.46 -29.32
C LEU A 556 -21.91 -2.38 -29.78
N LEU A 557 -23.04 -2.27 -29.09
CA LEU A 557 -24.12 -1.36 -29.48
C LEU A 557 -24.06 -0.02 -28.74
N LYS A 558 -24.64 1.01 -29.35
CA LYS A 558 -24.89 2.28 -28.67
C LYS A 558 -25.95 2.08 -27.58
N THR A 559 -25.86 2.87 -26.50
CA THR A 559 -26.88 2.84 -25.44
C THR A 559 -28.25 3.33 -25.92
N THR A 560 -28.32 4.02 -27.06
CA THR A 560 -29.56 4.47 -27.70
C THR A 560 -30.20 3.41 -28.61
N ASP A 561 -29.53 2.29 -28.89
CA ASP A 561 -30.08 1.19 -29.70
C ASP A 561 -31.20 0.49 -28.93
N ASN A 562 -32.32 0.22 -29.59
CA ASN A 562 -33.53 -0.33 -28.97
C ASN A 562 -33.48 -1.86 -28.74
N ARG A 563 -32.48 -2.58 -29.27
CA ARG A 563 -32.36 -4.04 -29.14
C ARG A 563 -31.80 -4.41 -27.76
N VAL A 564 -32.65 -4.76 -26.80
CA VAL A 564 -32.23 -5.06 -25.41
C VAL A 564 -32.30 -6.56 -25.07
N SER A 565 -32.56 -7.41 -26.06
CA SER A 565 -32.71 -8.85 -25.89
C SER A 565 -31.80 -9.60 -26.87
N PRO A 566 -31.18 -10.71 -26.44
CA PRO A 566 -31.21 -11.23 -25.07
C PRO A 566 -30.37 -10.35 -24.12
N PRO A 567 -30.71 -10.33 -22.81
CA PRO A 567 -29.79 -9.81 -21.80
C PRO A 567 -28.44 -10.48 -21.96
N THR A 568 -27.36 -9.71 -21.85
CA THR A 568 -26.00 -10.17 -22.13
C THR A 568 -25.07 -9.61 -21.07
N GLU A 569 -24.54 -10.48 -20.21
CA GLU A 569 -23.45 -10.16 -19.28
C GLU A 569 -22.10 -10.48 -19.95
N ILE A 570 -20.99 -9.94 -19.44
CA ILE A 570 -19.67 -10.24 -20.02
C ILE A 570 -19.37 -11.74 -20.05
N GLU A 571 -19.84 -12.51 -19.06
CA GLU A 571 -19.66 -13.97 -19.01
C GLU A 571 -20.32 -14.69 -20.21
N ASP A 572 -21.41 -14.15 -20.75
CA ASP A 572 -22.07 -14.67 -21.96
C ASP A 572 -21.25 -14.39 -23.23
N ALA A 573 -20.41 -13.35 -23.19
CA ALA A 573 -19.62 -12.82 -24.29
C ALA A 573 -18.15 -13.28 -24.30
N LEU A 574 -17.74 -14.10 -23.31
CA LEU A 574 -16.41 -14.69 -23.25
C LEU A 574 -16.15 -15.65 -24.42
N ASP A 575 -14.89 -16.03 -24.60
CA ASP A 575 -14.53 -17.03 -25.60
C ASP A 575 -15.18 -18.38 -25.27
N GLY A 576 -15.81 -18.97 -26.28
CA GLY A 576 -16.58 -20.20 -26.11
C GLY A 576 -15.73 -21.41 -25.71
N ILE A 577 -14.53 -21.54 -26.27
CA ILE A 577 -13.64 -22.67 -26.03
C ILE A 577 -13.12 -22.62 -24.59
N PHE A 578 -12.63 -21.45 -24.17
CA PHE A 578 -12.17 -21.25 -22.80
C PHE A 578 -13.31 -21.39 -21.79
N PHE A 579 -14.51 -20.91 -22.10
CA PHE A 579 -15.68 -21.10 -21.25
C PHE A 579 -16.02 -22.59 -21.04
N HIS A 580 -16.05 -23.37 -22.12
CA HIS A 580 -16.32 -24.80 -22.05
C HIS A 580 -15.31 -25.53 -21.15
N GLU A 581 -14.02 -25.32 -21.40
CA GLU A 581 -12.94 -25.91 -20.61
C GLU A 581 -13.01 -25.47 -19.13
N THR A 582 -13.39 -24.22 -18.86
CA THR A 582 -13.57 -23.72 -17.49
C THR A 582 -14.67 -24.48 -16.75
N ILE A 583 -15.85 -24.67 -17.36
CA ILE A 583 -16.94 -25.44 -16.75
C ILE A 583 -16.51 -26.90 -16.53
N TYR A 584 -15.77 -27.48 -17.48
CA TYR A 584 -15.23 -28.83 -17.37
C TYR A 584 -14.26 -28.98 -16.18
N ARG A 585 -13.31 -28.06 -16.03
CA ARG A 585 -12.37 -28.07 -14.89
C ARG A 585 -13.04 -27.84 -13.55
N LEU A 586 -14.02 -26.94 -13.48
CA LEU A 586 -14.81 -26.73 -12.26
C LEU A 586 -15.56 -28.00 -11.85
N TYR A 587 -16.12 -28.73 -12.83
CA TYR A 587 -16.72 -30.04 -12.58
C TYR A 587 -15.70 -31.03 -12.00
N LEU A 588 -14.53 -31.18 -12.62
CA LEU A 588 -13.46 -32.06 -12.13
C LEU A 588 -12.97 -31.68 -10.72
N ASN A 589 -13.00 -30.37 -10.39
CA ASN A 589 -12.66 -29.84 -9.08
C ASN A 589 -13.80 -29.96 -8.04
N GLY A 590 -14.86 -30.71 -8.36
CA GLY A 590 -15.90 -31.12 -7.41
C GLY A 590 -17.23 -30.36 -7.52
N GLU A 591 -17.39 -29.46 -8.50
CA GLU A 591 -18.65 -28.77 -8.76
C GLU A 591 -19.62 -29.67 -9.55
N ASN A 592 -20.18 -30.68 -8.87
CA ASN A 592 -21.01 -31.74 -9.47
C ASN A 592 -22.28 -31.24 -10.20
N ARG A 593 -22.69 -29.99 -9.94
CA ARG A 593 -23.80 -29.34 -10.66
C ARG A 593 -23.54 -29.22 -12.16
N PHE A 594 -22.27 -29.22 -12.57
CA PHE A 594 -21.83 -29.18 -13.96
C PHE A 594 -21.60 -30.56 -14.58
N SER A 595 -22.00 -31.66 -13.93
CA SER A 595 -21.86 -33.03 -14.45
C SER A 595 -22.43 -33.23 -15.87
N PHE A 596 -23.40 -32.42 -16.29
CA PHE A 596 -23.92 -32.46 -17.64
C PHE A 596 -22.88 -32.16 -18.73
N ILE A 597 -21.76 -31.52 -18.38
CA ILE A 597 -20.72 -31.12 -19.33
C ILE A 597 -20.07 -32.31 -20.05
N GLU A 598 -20.09 -33.51 -19.44
CA GLU A 598 -19.55 -34.73 -20.04
C GLU A 598 -20.31 -35.18 -21.28
N ASP A 599 -21.60 -34.84 -21.35
CA ASP A 599 -22.53 -35.31 -22.39
C ASP A 599 -23.00 -34.20 -23.34
N VAL A 600 -22.55 -32.95 -23.15
CA VAL A 600 -23.01 -31.80 -23.95
C VAL A 600 -22.20 -31.67 -25.24
N GLU A 601 -22.91 -31.52 -26.36
CA GLU A 601 -22.30 -31.26 -27.66
C GLU A 601 -21.83 -29.81 -27.77
N THR A 602 -20.67 -29.62 -28.42
CA THR A 602 -20.14 -28.31 -28.78
C THR A 602 -20.73 -27.86 -30.13
N LEU A 603 -21.19 -26.62 -30.17
CA LEU A 603 -21.79 -25.97 -31.34
C LEU A 603 -20.77 -25.10 -32.05
N SER A 604 -21.06 -24.72 -33.30
CA SER A 604 -20.24 -23.77 -34.07
C SER A 604 -20.51 -22.32 -33.63
N SER A 605 -19.94 -21.92 -32.51
CA SER A 605 -20.00 -20.55 -31.99
C SER A 605 -18.66 -20.17 -31.37
N ASN A 606 -18.29 -18.90 -31.43
CA ASN A 606 -17.07 -18.39 -30.81
C ASN A 606 -17.32 -17.84 -29.39
N VAL A 607 -18.58 -17.81 -28.93
CA VAL A 607 -18.96 -17.14 -27.68
C VAL A 607 -19.53 -18.12 -26.66
N ALA A 608 -19.27 -17.84 -25.39
CA ALA A 608 -19.67 -18.66 -24.24
C ALA A 608 -21.15 -19.05 -24.25
N ALA A 609 -22.05 -18.09 -24.50
CA ALA A 609 -23.48 -18.35 -24.52
C ALA A 609 -23.97 -19.24 -25.68
N GLY A 610 -23.14 -19.42 -26.73
CA GLY A 610 -23.49 -20.15 -27.95
C GLY A 610 -22.71 -21.44 -28.19
N ILE A 611 -21.61 -21.69 -27.45
CA ILE A 611 -20.71 -22.83 -27.69
C ILE A 611 -21.27 -24.19 -27.25
N LEU A 612 -22.22 -24.21 -26.31
CA LEU A 612 -22.75 -25.45 -25.72
C LEU A 612 -24.23 -25.63 -26.06
N ASP A 613 -24.63 -26.84 -26.50
CA ASP A 613 -26.04 -27.19 -26.70
C ASP A 613 -26.76 -27.45 -25.36
N LEU A 614 -27.00 -26.37 -24.62
CA LEU A 614 -27.58 -26.42 -23.28
C LEU A 614 -29.11 -26.33 -23.33
N THR A 615 -29.76 -27.28 -22.66
CA THR A 615 -31.16 -27.20 -22.27
C THR A 615 -31.43 -26.00 -21.36
N THR A 616 -32.69 -25.54 -21.31
CA THR A 616 -33.12 -24.46 -20.41
C THR A 616 -32.77 -24.74 -18.94
N SER A 617 -32.86 -26.00 -18.50
CA SER A 617 -32.49 -26.41 -17.15
C SER A 617 -30.99 -26.24 -16.88
N GLN A 618 -30.12 -26.60 -17.83
CA GLN A 618 -28.67 -26.47 -17.69
C GLN A 618 -28.25 -24.99 -17.69
N LYS A 619 -28.84 -24.17 -18.56
CA LYS A 619 -28.64 -22.71 -18.54
C LYS A 619 -29.01 -22.10 -17.18
N GLN A 620 -30.09 -22.57 -16.56
CA GLN A 620 -30.48 -22.14 -15.21
C GLN A 620 -29.51 -22.59 -14.12
N ILE A 621 -28.84 -23.74 -14.27
CA ILE A 621 -27.82 -24.20 -13.32
C ILE A 621 -26.62 -23.24 -13.35
N ILE A 622 -26.11 -22.92 -14.55
CA ILE A 622 -25.01 -21.96 -14.72
C ILE A 622 -25.39 -20.60 -14.17
N LYS A 623 -26.59 -20.09 -14.49
CA LYS A 623 -27.06 -18.81 -13.96
C LYS A 623 -27.11 -18.78 -12.43
N LYS A 624 -27.72 -19.80 -11.81
CA LYS A 624 -27.77 -19.91 -10.34
C LYS A 624 -26.40 -20.01 -9.71
N TYR A 625 -25.45 -20.67 -10.38
CA TYR A 625 -24.07 -20.72 -9.93
C TYR A 625 -23.47 -19.31 -9.90
N PHE A 626 -23.67 -18.49 -10.93
CA PHE A 626 -23.17 -17.11 -10.92
C PHE A 626 -23.87 -16.18 -9.92
N ASP A 627 -25.14 -16.43 -9.60
CA ASP A 627 -25.88 -15.68 -8.58
C ASP A 627 -25.39 -15.98 -7.14
N GLU A 628 -24.61 -17.05 -6.92
CA GLU A 628 -24.08 -17.42 -5.61
C GLU A 628 -22.88 -16.57 -5.18
N PRO A 629 -22.80 -16.15 -3.90
CA PRO A 629 -21.68 -15.35 -3.40
C PRO A 629 -20.32 -15.99 -3.68
N GLY A 630 -19.43 -15.25 -4.35
CA GLY A 630 -18.06 -15.66 -4.64
C GLY A 630 -17.88 -16.58 -5.84
N LYS A 631 -18.94 -17.21 -6.36
CA LYS A 631 -18.85 -18.16 -7.47
C LYS A 631 -18.44 -17.52 -8.80
N LYS A 632 -18.87 -16.29 -9.08
CA LYS A 632 -18.36 -15.48 -10.21
C LYS A 632 -16.83 -15.31 -10.15
N ASN A 633 -16.27 -15.05 -8.96
CA ASN A 633 -14.81 -14.92 -8.82
C ASN A 633 -14.09 -16.24 -9.07
N ILE A 634 -14.60 -17.35 -8.53
CA ILE A 634 -14.02 -18.68 -8.74
C ILE A 634 -14.00 -19.05 -10.23
N PHE A 635 -15.11 -18.82 -10.93
CA PHE A 635 -15.17 -19.05 -12.37
C PHE A 635 -14.19 -18.14 -13.13
N CYS A 636 -14.14 -16.86 -12.79
CA CYS A 636 -13.23 -15.90 -13.41
C CYS A 636 -11.77 -16.32 -13.25
N ASP A 637 -11.35 -16.70 -12.04
CA ASP A 637 -9.97 -17.13 -11.78
C ASP A 637 -9.64 -18.43 -12.54
N GLU A 638 -10.57 -19.38 -12.62
CA GLU A 638 -10.38 -20.62 -13.40
C GLU A 638 -10.33 -20.36 -14.92
N TYR A 639 -11.21 -19.50 -15.44
CA TYR A 639 -11.19 -19.09 -16.84
C TYR A 639 -9.86 -18.44 -17.22
N ILE A 640 -9.32 -17.60 -16.33
CA ILE A 640 -8.02 -16.96 -16.54
C ILE A 640 -6.89 -18.00 -16.53
N ASN A 641 -6.95 -19.02 -15.67
CA ASN A 641 -5.99 -20.12 -15.71
C ASN A 641 -6.04 -20.87 -17.05
N VAL A 642 -7.25 -21.19 -17.54
CA VAL A 642 -7.46 -21.82 -18.85
C VAL A 642 -6.84 -20.97 -19.97
N LEU A 643 -7.11 -19.66 -19.96
CA LEU A 643 -6.57 -18.72 -20.94
C LEU A 643 -5.03 -18.69 -20.94
N TYR A 644 -4.40 -18.63 -19.76
CA TYR A 644 -2.93 -18.58 -19.66
C TYR A 644 -2.23 -19.92 -19.97
N GLU A 645 -2.95 -21.04 -19.82
CA GLU A 645 -2.43 -22.38 -20.14
C GLU A 645 -2.65 -22.78 -21.60
N SER A 646 -3.47 -22.04 -22.35
CA SER A 646 -3.77 -22.34 -23.74
C SER A 646 -2.58 -22.06 -24.67
N ASP A 647 -2.33 -22.96 -25.62
CA ASP A 647 -1.34 -22.77 -26.69
C ASP A 647 -1.82 -21.78 -27.76
N GLU A 648 -3.13 -21.58 -27.89
CA GLU A 648 -3.75 -20.61 -28.79
C GLU A 648 -4.50 -19.55 -28.00
N ILE A 649 -4.26 -18.28 -28.31
CA ILE A 649 -4.97 -17.15 -27.68
C ILE A 649 -6.14 -16.75 -28.56
N HIS A 650 -7.34 -16.80 -28.00
CA HIS A 650 -8.59 -16.47 -28.67
C HIS A 650 -9.20 -15.24 -27.99
N THR A 651 -8.86 -14.05 -28.51
CA THR A 651 -9.43 -12.79 -28.02
C THR A 651 -10.84 -12.59 -28.58
N PRO A 652 -11.88 -12.37 -27.74
CA PRO A 652 -13.25 -12.16 -28.21
C PRO A 652 -13.37 -10.98 -29.18
N THR A 653 -14.18 -11.11 -30.24
CA THR A 653 -14.34 -10.10 -31.30
C THR A 653 -14.71 -8.71 -30.75
N TRP A 654 -15.59 -8.66 -29.74
CA TRP A 654 -15.99 -7.40 -29.12
C TRP A 654 -14.81 -6.70 -28.45
N LEU A 655 -13.86 -7.45 -27.87
CA LEU A 655 -12.67 -6.89 -27.24
C LEU A 655 -11.66 -6.42 -28.30
N SER A 656 -11.50 -7.17 -29.40
CA SER A 656 -10.73 -6.70 -30.57
C SER A 656 -11.26 -5.36 -31.10
N ASN A 657 -12.58 -5.19 -31.19
CA ASN A 657 -13.19 -3.91 -31.58
C ASN A 657 -12.88 -2.76 -30.60
N ILE A 658 -12.71 -3.06 -29.30
CA ILE A 658 -12.27 -2.06 -28.30
C ILE A 658 -10.79 -1.71 -28.51
N ILE A 659 -9.95 -2.71 -28.80
CA ILE A 659 -8.53 -2.51 -29.10
C ILE A 659 -8.38 -1.61 -30.33
N ASP A 660 -9.14 -1.89 -31.40
CA ASP A 660 -9.15 -1.09 -32.62
C ASP A 660 -9.45 0.38 -32.34
N PHE A 661 -10.40 0.68 -31.44
CA PHE A 661 -10.70 2.04 -31.02
C PHE A 661 -9.48 2.78 -30.45
N PHE A 662 -8.55 2.10 -29.77
CA PHE A 662 -7.30 2.71 -29.27
C PHE A 662 -6.18 2.73 -30.31
N CYS A 663 -6.29 1.92 -31.36
CA CYS A 663 -5.34 1.83 -32.46
C CYS A 663 -5.62 2.81 -33.61
N GLU A 664 -6.89 3.20 -33.84
CA GLU A 664 -7.29 4.25 -34.77
C GLU A 664 -6.51 5.57 -34.51
N GLU A 665 -5.91 6.17 -35.54
CA GLU A 665 -5.22 7.48 -35.43
C GLU A 665 -6.18 8.68 -35.34
#